data_AF-A0A5S6L7Z8-F1
#
_entry.id   AF-A0A5S6L7Z8-F1
#
_cell.length_a   1.000
_cell.length_b   1.000
_cell.length_c   1.000
_cell.angle_alpha   90.00
_cell.angle_beta   90.00
_cell.angle_gamma   90.00
#
_symmetry.space_group_name_H-M   'P 1'
#
loop_
_entity.id
_entity.type
_entity.pdbx_description
1 polymer ?
#
loop_
_entity_poly.entity_id
_entity_poly.type
_entity_poly.pdbx_seq_one_letter_code
_entity_poly.pdbx_strand_id
1 'polypeptide(L)'
;MAVWIQAQQLQGDALRQMQALYGQHFPIEVRHYLSQWIEAQAWDSVDPENPQDNMKATQLLEGLVQELQKKAEHQVGEDGFLLKIKLGHYATQFKNTYDRCPMELVRCIRHILYHEQRLVREASNVSSPVGGLVDTMSQKHLQINQTFEELRVITQETENGLKKLQQTQEYFIIQYQESLRIQAQFTQLSQLTPQERIPREATLQQRQASLEAWLQREAQTLQQYRLDLSEKHQKTLQLLRKQQTIILDDELIQWKRRQQLAGNGGPPEGGLDLLQTWCEKLAEIIWQNRQQIRRAEHLCQQLPIPGPVEELLSELNATITDIISALVTSTFIIEKQPPQVLKTQTKFAATVRLLVGGKLNVHMNPPQVKATIISELQAKALLKNENTRNESSGEILNNCCVMEYHQATGTLSAHFRNMSLKRIKRSDRRGAESVTEEKFTILFESQFSVGGNELVFQVKGRVPFVVPDKVVWPQLCDALNMKFKAEVQSNRGLSDENLVFLAQKLFNSNLSHKDDYSNMTVSWAQFNRENLPGWNYTFWQWFDGVMEVLKKHLKPHWNDGAILGFVNKQQAHDMLVNKRDGTFLLRFSDSEIGGITIAWKFELPDRALWNLMPFTARDFSVRSLADRLGDLNYLIFVFPDRPKDEVFSKYYTPVLCNPCEFVTSDVMPPSTYMDQAPSPAVCTQSHYNLYQQK
;
A
#
# COMPACT_ATOMS: atom_id res chain seq x y z
N MET A 1 -2.94 -18.30 30.94
CA MET A 1 -2.04 -17.64 29.96
C MET A 1 -2.29 -16.15 30.08
N ALA A 2 -1.25 -15.32 30.20
CA ALA A 2 -1.44 -13.87 30.37
C ALA A 2 -2.24 -13.31 29.17
N VAL A 3 -3.20 -12.42 29.42
CA VAL A 3 -4.03 -11.78 28.39
C VAL A 3 -3.13 -11.08 27.37
N TRP A 4 -2.01 -10.53 27.83
CA TRP A 4 -1.01 -9.91 26.98
C TRP A 4 -0.46 -10.83 25.87
N ILE A 5 -0.21 -12.11 26.16
CA ILE A 5 0.33 -13.06 25.16
C ILE A 5 -0.69 -13.27 24.03
N GLN A 6 -1.98 -13.29 24.38
CA GLN A 6 -3.06 -13.40 23.39
C GLN A 6 -3.25 -12.09 22.63
N ALA A 7 -3.13 -10.94 23.29
CA ALA A 7 -3.17 -9.63 22.66
C ALA A 7 -2.04 -9.44 21.63
N GLN A 8 -0.84 -9.97 21.90
CA GLN A 8 0.28 -9.96 20.95
C GLN A 8 0.03 -10.75 19.66
N GLN A 9 -0.95 -11.66 19.66
CA GLN A 9 -1.33 -12.45 18.48
C GLN A 9 -2.41 -11.77 17.63
N LEU A 10 -2.96 -10.63 18.07
CA LEU A 10 -3.93 -9.86 17.29
C LEU A 10 -3.31 -9.37 15.98
N GLN A 11 -4.10 -9.38 14.91
CA GLN A 11 -3.70 -8.91 13.58
C GLN A 11 -4.73 -7.92 13.01
N GLY A 12 -4.35 -7.22 11.93
CA GLY A 12 -5.26 -6.34 11.19
C GLY A 12 -5.80 -5.18 12.02
N ASP A 13 -7.11 -4.93 11.92
CA ASP A 13 -7.77 -3.81 12.61
C ASP A 13 -7.81 -4.00 14.14
N ALA A 14 -7.86 -5.25 14.64
CA ALA A 14 -7.79 -5.53 16.07
C ALA A 14 -6.44 -5.12 16.66
N LEU A 15 -5.33 -5.38 15.94
CA LEU A 15 -4.00 -4.94 16.36
C LEU A 15 -3.88 -3.40 16.35
N ARG A 16 -4.44 -2.72 15.34
CA ARG A 16 -4.42 -1.25 15.29
C ARG A 16 -5.23 -0.63 16.43
N GLN A 17 -6.40 -1.20 16.74
CA GLN A 17 -7.21 -0.77 17.88
C GLN A 17 -6.46 -1.00 19.20
N MET A 18 -5.78 -2.15 19.35
CA MET A 18 -4.94 -2.42 20.52
C MET A 18 -3.79 -1.40 20.64
N GLN A 19 -3.09 -1.08 19.54
CA GLN A 19 -2.01 -0.08 19.52
C GLN A 19 -2.50 1.32 19.91
N ALA A 20 -3.72 1.70 19.52
CA ALA A 20 -4.30 3.00 19.84
C ALA A 20 -4.64 3.19 21.33
N LEU A 21 -4.69 2.11 22.13
CA LEU A 21 -4.87 2.18 23.59
C LEU A 21 -3.63 2.73 24.30
N TYR A 22 -2.46 2.61 23.67
CA TYR A 22 -1.17 2.96 24.26
C TYR A 22 -0.68 4.33 23.76
N GLY A 23 -0.15 5.13 24.67
CA GLY A 23 0.27 6.49 24.39
C GLY A 23 1.14 7.06 25.50
N GLN A 24 1.24 8.39 25.58
CA GLN A 24 2.02 9.04 26.64
C GLN A 24 1.42 8.82 28.04
N HIS A 25 0.11 8.62 28.13
CA HIS A 25 -0.59 8.28 29.37
C HIS A 25 -0.22 6.89 29.87
N PHE A 26 -0.08 5.92 28.97
CA PHE A 26 0.34 4.57 29.33
C PHE A 26 1.18 3.95 28.20
N PRO A 27 2.52 3.91 28.34
CA PRO A 27 3.42 3.36 27.33
C PRO A 27 3.26 1.85 27.16
N ILE A 28 3.27 1.37 25.92
CA ILE A 28 3.12 -0.06 25.60
C ILE A 28 4.28 -0.89 26.14
N GLU A 29 5.46 -0.30 26.30
CA GLU A 29 6.63 -0.93 26.91
C GLU A 29 6.36 -1.30 28.37
N VAL A 30 5.67 -0.45 29.12
CA VAL A 30 5.29 -0.72 30.52
C VAL A 30 4.32 -1.90 30.57
N ARG A 31 3.31 -1.92 29.68
CA ARG A 31 2.41 -3.06 29.52
C ARG A 31 3.18 -4.35 29.20
N HIS A 32 4.14 -4.28 28.27
CA HIS A 32 4.88 -5.44 27.80
C HIS A 32 5.75 -6.04 28.91
N TYR A 33 6.57 -5.21 29.53
CA TYR A 33 7.53 -5.67 30.52
C TYR A 33 6.89 -5.97 31.88
N LEU A 34 5.81 -5.32 32.28
CA LEU A 34 5.12 -5.61 33.55
C LEU A 34 3.79 -6.34 33.39
N SER A 35 3.56 -6.98 32.24
CA SER A 35 2.30 -7.66 31.90
C SER A 35 1.78 -8.58 33.00
N GLN A 36 2.64 -9.45 33.55
CA GLN A 36 2.27 -10.38 34.62
C GLN A 36 1.90 -9.69 35.93
N TRP A 37 2.65 -8.65 36.32
CA TRP A 37 2.39 -7.92 37.55
C TRP A 37 1.10 -7.12 37.45
N ILE A 38 0.91 -6.42 36.33
CA ILE A 38 -0.30 -5.61 36.05
C ILE A 38 -1.54 -6.50 36.08
N GLU A 39 -1.52 -7.66 35.40
CA GLU A 39 -2.68 -8.57 35.36
C GLU A 39 -2.98 -9.25 36.70
N ALA A 40 -2.01 -9.30 37.62
CA ALA A 40 -2.18 -9.89 38.94
C ALA A 40 -2.82 -8.94 39.96
N GLN A 41 -2.89 -7.64 39.69
CA GLN A 41 -3.47 -6.68 40.64
C GLN A 41 -5.00 -6.65 40.54
N ALA A 42 -5.65 -6.45 41.69
CA ALA A 42 -7.11 -6.36 41.80
C ALA A 42 -7.64 -4.96 41.42
N TRP A 43 -7.39 -4.50 40.19
CA TRP A 43 -7.83 -3.18 39.71
C TRP A 43 -9.34 -2.96 39.86
N ASP A 44 -10.15 -4.01 39.72
CA ASP A 44 -11.60 -3.94 39.85
C ASP A 44 -12.11 -3.76 41.29
N SER A 45 -11.25 -3.95 42.28
CA SER A 45 -11.57 -3.78 43.71
C SER A 45 -11.47 -2.34 44.21
N VAL A 46 -11.01 -1.42 43.35
CA VAL A 46 -10.90 0.02 43.59
C VAL A 46 -12.02 0.69 42.79
N ASP A 47 -12.97 1.31 43.49
CA ASP A 47 -14.03 2.09 42.87
C ASP A 47 -13.55 3.53 42.61
N PRO A 48 -13.39 3.96 41.34
CA PRO A 48 -12.92 5.31 41.02
C PRO A 48 -13.88 6.43 41.46
N GLU A 49 -15.15 6.10 41.72
CA GLU A 49 -16.16 7.06 42.19
C GLU A 49 -16.22 7.13 43.73
N ASN A 50 -15.48 6.27 44.44
CA ASN A 50 -15.42 6.25 45.89
C ASN A 50 -14.11 6.88 46.41
N PRO A 51 -14.15 8.08 47.04
CA PRO A 51 -12.96 8.73 47.58
C PRO A 51 -12.22 7.93 48.65
N GLN A 52 -12.88 6.97 49.32
CA GLN A 52 -12.25 6.14 50.36
C GLN A 52 -11.23 5.14 49.80
N ASP A 53 -11.31 4.82 48.51
CA ASP A 53 -10.39 3.90 47.85
C ASP A 53 -9.11 4.59 47.34
N ASN A 54 -8.97 5.90 47.54
CA ASN A 54 -7.81 6.67 47.06
C ASN A 54 -6.49 6.14 47.63
N MET A 55 -6.50 5.69 48.89
CA MET A 55 -5.32 5.07 49.52
C MET A 55 -4.88 3.77 48.82
N LYS A 56 -5.84 2.96 48.34
CA LYS A 56 -5.55 1.75 47.57
C LYS A 56 -4.97 2.10 46.19
N ALA A 57 -5.51 3.15 45.55
CA ALA A 57 -5.00 3.63 44.28
C ALA A 57 -3.57 4.17 44.39
N THR A 58 -3.25 4.89 45.48
CA THR A 58 -1.87 5.30 45.80
C THR A 58 -0.94 4.10 45.98
N GLN A 59 -1.36 3.07 46.70
CA GLN A 59 -0.57 1.84 46.87
C GLN A 59 -0.30 1.12 45.54
N LEU A 60 -1.28 1.08 44.64
CA LEU A 60 -1.12 0.48 43.31
C LEU A 60 -0.15 1.29 42.44
N LEU A 61 -0.18 2.63 42.52
CA LEU A 61 0.79 3.50 41.85
C LEU A 61 2.21 3.28 42.40
N GLU A 62 2.37 3.26 43.72
CA GLU A 62 3.67 3.00 44.35
C GLU A 62 4.23 1.63 43.98
N GLY A 63 3.39 0.59 43.98
CA GLY A 63 3.75 -0.76 43.56
C GLY A 63 4.19 -0.83 42.10
N LEU A 64 3.50 -0.12 41.20
CA LEU A 64 3.86 -0.06 39.78
C LEU A 64 5.23 0.62 39.58
N VAL A 65 5.46 1.74 40.27
CA VAL A 65 6.73 2.47 40.22
C VAL A 65 7.88 1.63 40.76
N GLN A 66 7.68 0.93 41.88
CA GLN A 66 8.68 0.03 42.46
C GLN A 66 9.03 -1.13 41.54
N GLU A 67 8.05 -1.78 40.90
CA GLU A 67 8.31 -2.87 39.96
C GLU A 67 9.00 -2.39 38.68
N LEU A 68 8.72 -1.18 38.19
CA LEU A 68 9.48 -0.57 37.09
C LEU A 68 10.94 -0.34 37.48
N GLN A 69 11.20 0.21 38.67
CA GLN A 69 12.55 0.46 39.18
C GLN A 69 13.32 -0.85 39.36
N LYS A 70 12.71 -1.83 40.02
CA LYS A 70 13.27 -3.17 40.19
C LYS A 70 13.61 -3.80 38.83
N LYS A 71 12.70 -3.73 37.86
CA LYS A 71 12.93 -4.31 36.53
C LYS A 71 14.01 -3.58 35.73
N ALA A 72 14.19 -2.27 35.95
CA ALA A 72 15.28 -1.49 35.41
C ALA A 72 16.64 -1.88 36.02
N GLU A 73 16.69 -2.06 37.34
CA GLU A 73 17.91 -2.44 38.08
C GLU A 73 18.43 -3.83 37.69
N HIS A 74 17.53 -4.75 37.37
CA HIS A 74 17.86 -6.11 36.93
C HIS A 74 18.36 -6.20 35.47
N GLN A 75 18.33 -5.11 34.68
CA GLN A 75 18.90 -5.12 33.34
C GLN A 75 20.43 -4.96 33.39
N VAL A 76 21.15 -5.93 32.81
CA VAL A 76 22.63 -5.97 32.74
C VAL A 76 23.08 -6.25 31.30
N GLY A 77 24.22 -5.72 30.89
CA GLY A 77 24.80 -5.90 29.55
C GLY A 77 24.53 -4.73 28.59
N GLU A 78 25.21 -4.72 27.43
CA GLU A 78 25.10 -3.66 26.40
C GLU A 78 23.67 -3.53 25.86
N ASP A 79 22.97 -4.65 25.64
CA ASP A 79 21.57 -4.65 25.17
C ASP A 79 20.56 -4.22 26.25
N GLY A 80 20.89 -4.40 27.53
CA GLY A 80 20.04 -4.04 28.67
C GLY A 80 20.12 -2.57 29.10
N PHE A 81 21.17 -1.86 28.69
CA PHE A 81 21.44 -0.47 29.10
C PHE A 81 20.32 0.50 28.67
N LEU A 82 19.88 0.42 27.40
CA LEU A 82 18.83 1.29 26.88
C LEU A 82 17.48 1.02 27.57
N LEU A 83 17.19 -0.26 27.83
CA LEU A 83 15.97 -0.66 28.51
C LEU A 83 15.94 -0.18 29.97
N LYS A 84 17.08 -0.24 30.68
CA LYS A 84 17.23 0.31 32.03
C LYS A 84 16.88 1.79 32.10
N ILE A 85 17.42 2.60 31.19
CA ILE A 85 17.15 4.05 31.14
C ILE A 85 15.66 4.30 30.86
N LYS A 86 15.07 3.59 29.89
CA LYS A 86 13.65 3.73 29.54
C LYS A 86 12.73 3.37 30.71
N LEU A 87 12.93 2.22 31.36
CA LEU A 87 12.12 1.79 32.49
C LEU A 87 12.23 2.74 33.69
N GLY A 88 13.43 3.26 33.98
CA GLY A 88 13.63 4.29 35.01
C GLY A 88 12.95 5.62 34.68
N HIS A 89 12.96 6.02 33.40
CA HIS A 89 12.22 7.19 32.92
C HIS A 89 10.71 7.00 33.11
N TYR A 90 10.16 5.84 32.73
CA TYR A 90 8.74 5.56 32.94
C TYR A 90 8.38 5.57 34.43
N ALA A 91 9.18 4.98 35.32
CA ALA A 91 8.92 5.04 36.76
C ALA A 91 8.77 6.50 37.27
N THR A 92 9.62 7.40 36.78
CA THR A 92 9.58 8.83 37.12
C THR A 92 8.38 9.52 36.48
N GLN A 93 8.07 9.20 35.22
CA GLN A 93 6.91 9.74 34.50
C GLN A 93 5.60 9.36 35.18
N PHE A 94 5.40 8.10 35.55
CA PHE A 94 4.19 7.64 36.21
C PHE A 94 3.99 8.31 37.57
N LYS A 95 5.07 8.47 38.34
CA LYS A 95 5.02 9.25 39.58
C LYS A 95 4.59 10.70 39.31
N ASN A 96 5.24 11.39 38.38
CA ASN A 96 4.91 12.80 38.09
C ASN A 96 3.48 12.99 37.56
N THR A 97 2.97 12.06 36.76
CA THR A 97 1.66 12.16 36.12
C THR A 97 0.51 11.80 37.07
N TYR A 98 0.69 10.78 37.92
CA TYR A 98 -0.43 10.19 38.68
C TYR A 98 -0.34 10.39 40.20
N ASP A 99 0.76 10.90 40.76
CA ASP A 99 0.91 11.10 42.22
C ASP A 99 -0.15 12.05 42.80
N ARG A 100 -0.55 13.07 42.04
CA ARG A 100 -1.62 14.00 42.42
C ARG A 100 -3.03 13.45 42.21
N CYS A 101 -3.20 12.42 41.38
CA CYS A 101 -4.50 11.81 41.09
C CYS A 101 -4.37 10.30 40.80
N PRO A 102 -4.11 9.45 41.81
CA PRO A 102 -3.85 8.02 41.61
C PRO A 102 -5.05 7.24 41.03
N MET A 103 -6.26 7.76 41.22
CA MET A 103 -7.48 7.19 40.64
C MET A 103 -7.48 7.20 39.10
N GLU A 104 -6.84 8.19 38.48
CA GLU A 104 -6.73 8.25 37.02
C GLU A 104 -5.86 7.13 36.46
N LEU A 105 -4.84 6.67 37.22
CA LEU A 105 -4.06 5.49 36.84
C LEU A 105 -4.94 4.25 36.81
N VAL A 106 -5.77 4.07 37.85
CA VAL A 106 -6.69 2.93 37.96
C VAL A 106 -7.71 2.95 36.81
N ARG A 107 -8.32 4.11 36.51
CA ARG A 107 -9.22 4.27 35.36
C ARG A 107 -8.52 3.91 34.05
N CYS A 108 -7.31 4.40 33.86
CA CYS A 108 -6.51 4.14 32.67
C CYS A 108 -6.21 2.65 32.47
N ILE A 109 -5.68 1.97 33.50
CA ILE A 109 -5.32 0.55 33.41
C ILE A 109 -6.56 -0.33 33.25
N ARG A 110 -7.66 -0.04 33.97
CA ARG A 110 -8.93 -0.78 33.81
C ARG A 110 -9.47 -0.64 32.39
N HIS A 111 -9.44 0.56 31.82
CA HIS A 111 -9.84 0.81 30.44
C HIS A 111 -9.01 -0.03 29.46
N ILE A 112 -7.68 0.00 29.59
CA ILE A 112 -6.78 -0.76 28.73
C ILE A 112 -7.06 -2.26 28.83
N LEU A 113 -7.07 -2.83 30.05
CA LEU A 113 -7.27 -4.26 30.25
C LEU A 113 -8.65 -4.73 29.75
N TYR A 114 -9.71 -3.93 29.96
CA TYR A 114 -11.04 -4.23 29.45
C TYR A 114 -11.07 -4.28 27.92
N HIS A 115 -10.49 -3.28 27.25
CA HIS A 115 -10.47 -3.22 25.79
C HIS A 115 -9.58 -4.31 25.18
N GLU A 116 -8.45 -4.65 25.80
CA GLU A 116 -7.63 -5.79 25.38
C GLU A 116 -8.39 -7.11 25.46
N GLN A 117 -9.04 -7.39 26.59
CA GLN A 117 -9.83 -8.61 26.75
C GLN A 117 -10.99 -8.66 25.76
N ARG A 118 -11.64 -7.53 25.48
CA ARG A 118 -12.70 -7.45 24.48
C ARG A 118 -12.17 -7.77 23.08
N LEU A 119 -11.07 -7.16 22.66
CA LEU A 119 -10.44 -7.39 21.36
C LEU A 119 -9.97 -8.84 21.19
N VAL A 120 -9.40 -9.44 22.24
CA VAL A 120 -8.99 -10.84 22.23
C VAL A 120 -10.20 -11.78 22.13
N ARG A 121 -11.29 -11.50 22.85
CA ARG A 121 -12.54 -12.28 22.75
C ARG A 121 -13.20 -12.14 21.38
N GLU A 122 -13.23 -10.92 20.84
CA GLU A 122 -13.74 -10.64 19.49
C GLU A 122 -12.90 -11.39 18.44
N ALA A 123 -11.57 -11.36 18.54
CA ALA A 123 -10.70 -12.12 17.64
C ALA A 123 -10.83 -13.65 17.77
N SER A 124 -11.16 -14.15 18.97
CA SER A 124 -11.33 -15.58 19.24
C SER A 124 -12.70 -16.13 18.81
N ASN A 125 -13.76 -15.31 18.87
CA ASN A 125 -15.13 -15.69 18.51
C ASN A 125 -15.47 -15.44 17.03
N VAL A 126 -14.59 -14.74 16.31
CA VAL A 126 -14.81 -14.36 14.92
C VAL A 126 -14.20 -15.43 14.00
N SER A 127 -14.99 -16.45 13.69
CA SER A 127 -14.86 -17.16 12.42
C SER A 127 -15.41 -16.29 11.28
N SER A 128 -14.80 -15.11 11.03
CA SER A 128 -15.16 -14.24 9.90
C SER A 128 -14.14 -14.35 8.75
N PRO A 129 -14.55 -14.03 7.51
CA PRO A 129 -13.84 -14.37 6.28
C PRO A 129 -12.48 -13.68 6.08
N VAL A 130 -12.11 -12.76 6.97
CA VAL A 130 -10.84 -12.02 6.90
C VAL A 130 -9.66 -12.89 7.33
N GLY A 131 -9.85 -13.83 8.27
CA GLY A 131 -8.84 -14.84 8.60
C GLY A 131 -8.56 -15.79 7.43
N GLY A 132 -9.61 -16.16 6.68
CA GLY A 132 -9.49 -17.00 5.48
C GLY A 132 -8.68 -16.36 4.35
N LEU A 133 -8.72 -15.03 4.19
CA LEU A 133 -7.92 -14.33 3.18
C LEU A 133 -6.43 -14.30 3.52
N VAL A 134 -6.07 -14.13 4.80
CA VAL A 134 -4.67 -14.16 5.26
C VAL A 134 -4.12 -15.58 5.23
N ASP A 135 -4.92 -16.58 5.61
CA ASP A 135 -4.57 -18.00 5.46
C ASP A 135 -4.40 -18.40 3.99
N THR A 136 -5.26 -17.90 3.10
CA THR A 136 -5.14 -18.13 1.65
C THR A 136 -3.90 -17.46 1.07
N MET A 137 -3.56 -16.23 1.49
CA MET A 137 -2.34 -15.54 1.04
C MET A 137 -1.07 -16.24 1.55
N SER A 138 -1.06 -16.69 2.80
CA SER A 138 0.03 -17.49 3.36
C SER A 138 0.17 -18.85 2.67
N GLN A 139 -0.93 -19.50 2.32
CA GLN A 139 -0.93 -20.77 1.59
C GLN A 139 -0.43 -20.61 0.16
N LYS A 140 -0.85 -19.56 -0.56
CA LYS A 140 -0.31 -19.22 -1.89
C LYS A 140 1.18 -18.93 -1.84
N HIS A 141 1.64 -18.17 -0.84
CA HIS A 141 3.06 -17.90 -0.66
C HIS A 141 3.87 -19.18 -0.42
N LEU A 142 3.34 -20.10 0.40
CA LEU A 142 3.96 -21.41 0.63
C LEU A 142 4.04 -22.22 -0.67
N GLN A 143 2.96 -22.27 -1.44
CA GLN A 143 2.91 -22.98 -2.72
C GLN A 143 3.93 -22.41 -3.73
N ILE A 144 4.03 -21.08 -3.84
CA ILE A 144 5.03 -20.41 -4.67
C ILE A 144 6.45 -20.84 -4.30
N ASN A 145 6.76 -20.88 -3.00
CA ASN A 145 8.08 -21.30 -2.52
C ASN A 145 8.36 -22.79 -2.72
N GLN A 146 7.35 -23.65 -2.61
CA GLN A 146 7.49 -25.08 -2.91
C GLN A 146 7.83 -25.30 -4.39
N THR A 147 7.14 -24.63 -5.32
CA THR A 147 7.46 -24.70 -6.75
C THR A 147 8.86 -24.16 -7.04
N PHE A 148 9.32 -23.12 -6.33
CA PHE A 148 10.70 -22.65 -6.47
C PHE A 148 11.73 -23.68 -6.02
N GLU A 149 11.46 -24.42 -4.94
CA GLU A 149 12.33 -25.48 -4.47
C GLU A 149 12.37 -26.64 -5.48
N GLU A 150 11.22 -27.03 -6.03
CA GLU A 150 11.13 -28.02 -7.11
C GLU A 150 11.95 -27.59 -8.34
N LEU A 151 11.74 -26.35 -8.82
CA LEU A 151 12.51 -25.79 -9.93
C LEU A 151 14.02 -25.77 -9.65
N ARG A 152 14.42 -25.48 -8.41
CA ARG A 152 15.83 -25.48 -8.00
C ARG A 152 16.43 -26.88 -8.09
N VAL A 153 15.74 -27.88 -7.57
CA VAL A 153 16.18 -29.29 -7.61
C VAL A 153 16.31 -29.76 -9.06
N ILE A 154 15.28 -29.53 -9.89
CA ILE A 154 15.30 -29.95 -11.31
C ILE A 154 16.43 -29.26 -12.07
N THR A 155 16.66 -27.95 -11.84
CA THR A 155 17.76 -27.20 -12.48
C THR A 155 19.15 -27.71 -12.06
N GLN A 156 19.28 -28.20 -10.83
CA GLN A 156 20.51 -28.83 -10.35
C GLN A 156 20.71 -30.22 -10.98
N GLU A 157 19.65 -30.98 -11.17
CA GLU A 157 19.70 -32.28 -11.87
C GLU A 157 20.09 -32.13 -13.34
N THR A 158 19.57 -31.12 -14.05
CA THR A 158 19.96 -30.82 -15.44
C THR A 158 21.41 -30.39 -15.54
N GLU A 159 21.93 -29.59 -14.57
CA GLU A 159 23.36 -29.26 -14.50
C GLU A 159 24.23 -30.52 -14.32
N ASN A 160 23.81 -31.43 -13.44
CA ASN A 160 24.53 -32.69 -13.22
C ASN A 160 24.50 -33.57 -14.47
N GLY A 161 23.35 -33.64 -15.16
CA GLY A 161 23.20 -34.32 -16.45
C GLY A 161 24.11 -33.74 -17.53
N LEU A 162 24.17 -32.40 -17.63
CA LEU A 162 25.05 -31.69 -18.57
C LEU A 162 26.53 -31.97 -18.31
N LYS A 163 26.97 -31.94 -17.04
CA LYS A 163 28.36 -32.28 -16.66
C LYS A 163 28.71 -33.72 -17.04
N LYS A 164 27.80 -34.67 -16.79
CA LYS A 164 28.00 -36.07 -17.17
C LYS A 164 28.07 -36.23 -18.69
N LEU A 165 27.17 -35.56 -19.43
CA LEU A 165 27.19 -35.55 -20.90
C LEU A 165 28.53 -35.01 -21.43
N GLN A 166 28.99 -33.88 -20.89
CA GLN A 166 30.28 -33.29 -21.25
C GLN A 166 31.44 -34.26 -21.03
N GLN A 167 31.56 -34.86 -19.84
CA GLN A 167 32.63 -35.82 -19.52
C GLN A 167 32.60 -37.05 -20.45
N THR A 168 31.41 -37.56 -20.73
CA THR A 168 31.20 -38.70 -21.64
C THR A 168 31.64 -38.34 -23.06
N GLN A 169 31.27 -37.14 -23.52
CA GLN A 169 31.65 -36.63 -24.85
C GLN A 169 33.17 -36.42 -24.97
N GLU A 170 33.81 -35.85 -23.95
CA GLU A 170 35.27 -35.67 -23.91
C GLU A 170 35.99 -37.03 -23.98
N TYR A 171 35.52 -38.02 -23.21
CA TYR A 171 36.07 -39.38 -23.27
C TYR A 171 35.86 -40.05 -24.63
N PHE A 172 34.67 -39.89 -25.22
CA PHE A 172 34.35 -40.37 -26.56
C PHE A 172 35.32 -39.79 -27.61
N ILE A 173 35.57 -38.48 -27.57
CA ILE A 173 36.49 -37.81 -28.50
C ILE A 173 37.90 -38.39 -28.39
N ILE A 174 38.39 -38.66 -27.17
CA ILE A 174 39.70 -39.29 -26.95
C ILE A 174 39.74 -40.70 -27.55
N GLN A 175 38.70 -41.52 -27.32
CA GLN A 175 38.63 -42.87 -27.89
C GLN A 175 38.51 -42.85 -29.41
N TYR A 176 37.80 -41.87 -29.97
CA TYR A 176 37.69 -41.68 -31.42
C TYR A 176 39.05 -41.32 -32.04
N GLN A 177 39.83 -40.45 -31.38
CA GLN A 177 41.21 -40.14 -31.79
C GLN A 177 42.13 -41.36 -31.73
N GLU A 178 41.97 -42.21 -30.70
CA GLU A 178 42.71 -43.48 -30.62
C GLU A 178 42.35 -44.42 -31.77
N SER A 179 41.07 -44.48 -32.18
CA SER A 179 40.64 -45.25 -33.35
C SER A 179 41.33 -44.78 -34.64
N LEU A 180 41.40 -43.47 -34.85
CA LEU A 180 42.14 -42.88 -35.98
C LEU A 180 43.63 -43.21 -35.92
N ARG A 181 44.23 -43.25 -34.72
CA ARG A 181 45.64 -43.62 -34.52
C ARG A 181 45.89 -45.09 -34.86
N ILE A 182 45.01 -45.99 -34.44
CA ILE A 182 45.07 -47.42 -34.80
C ILE A 182 44.92 -47.57 -36.32
N GLN A 183 44.00 -46.83 -36.95
CA GLN A 183 43.82 -46.84 -38.39
C GLN A 183 45.08 -46.39 -39.14
N ALA A 184 45.80 -45.37 -38.64
CA ALA A 184 47.07 -44.96 -39.20
C ALA A 184 48.20 -46.00 -39.04
N GLN A 185 48.17 -46.83 -37.99
CA GLN A 185 49.14 -47.91 -37.79
C GLN A 185 49.00 -49.01 -38.85
N PHE A 186 47.80 -49.23 -39.41
CA PHE A 186 47.63 -50.16 -40.53
C PHE A 186 48.46 -49.77 -41.75
N THR A 187 48.55 -48.47 -42.03
CA THR A 187 49.38 -47.96 -43.12
C THR A 187 50.87 -48.25 -42.90
N GLN A 188 51.33 -48.27 -41.64
CA GLN A 188 52.72 -48.55 -41.27
C GLN A 188 53.07 -50.05 -41.32
N LEU A 189 52.08 -50.95 -41.20
CA LEU A 189 52.29 -52.40 -41.32
C LEU A 189 52.82 -52.83 -42.70
N SER A 190 52.65 -51.99 -43.72
CA SER A 190 53.16 -52.22 -45.07
C SER A 190 54.69 -52.30 -45.15
N GLN A 191 55.41 -51.81 -44.13
CA GLN A 191 56.88 -51.78 -44.06
C GLN A 191 57.50 -53.00 -43.36
N LEU A 192 56.68 -53.91 -42.80
CA LEU A 192 57.14 -55.06 -42.02
C LEU A 192 57.25 -56.35 -42.85
N THR A 193 58.07 -57.29 -42.38
CA THR A 193 58.18 -58.62 -42.99
C THR A 193 56.90 -59.44 -42.81
N PRO A 194 56.57 -60.36 -43.74
CA PRO A 194 55.32 -61.14 -43.67
C PRO A 194 55.13 -61.94 -42.37
N GLN A 195 56.22 -62.46 -41.79
CA GLN A 195 56.17 -63.25 -40.53
C GLN A 195 55.79 -62.39 -39.31
N GLU A 196 56.20 -61.12 -39.26
CA GLU A 196 55.89 -60.19 -38.17
C GLU A 196 54.58 -59.44 -38.40
N ARG A 197 54.22 -59.22 -39.67
CA ARG A 197 53.03 -58.48 -40.08
C ARG A 197 51.74 -59.19 -39.71
N ILE A 198 51.60 -60.48 -40.06
CA ILE A 198 50.35 -61.25 -39.89
C ILE A 198 49.83 -61.23 -38.43
N PRO A 199 50.63 -61.54 -37.39
CA PRO A 199 50.13 -61.52 -36.01
C PRO A 199 49.84 -60.11 -35.48
N ARG A 200 50.61 -59.09 -35.90
CA ARG A 200 50.37 -57.68 -35.54
C ARG A 200 49.10 -57.14 -36.21
N GLU A 201 48.88 -57.48 -37.47
CA GLU A 201 47.68 -57.11 -38.23
C GLU A 201 46.43 -57.71 -37.59
N ALA A 202 46.44 -59.00 -37.24
CA ALA A 202 45.33 -59.66 -36.54
C ALA A 202 45.02 -59.00 -35.17
N THR A 203 46.06 -58.65 -34.40
CA THR A 203 45.90 -57.99 -33.09
C THR A 203 45.32 -56.58 -33.23
N LEU A 204 45.78 -55.83 -34.24
CA LEU A 204 45.28 -54.47 -34.52
C LEU A 204 43.84 -54.50 -35.05
N GLN A 205 43.48 -55.47 -35.89
CA GLN A 205 42.11 -55.66 -36.36
C GLN A 205 41.15 -55.97 -35.22
N GLN A 206 41.56 -56.83 -34.28
CA GLN A 206 40.75 -57.14 -33.11
C GLN A 206 40.54 -55.90 -32.21
N ARG A 207 41.60 -55.11 -31.98
CA ARG A 207 41.49 -53.85 -31.22
C ARG A 207 40.60 -52.84 -31.93
N GLN A 208 40.77 -52.65 -33.24
CA GLN A 208 39.94 -51.75 -34.04
C GLN A 208 38.47 -52.14 -33.97
N ALA A 209 38.12 -53.41 -34.20
CA ALA A 209 36.75 -53.88 -34.14
C ALA A 209 36.11 -53.68 -32.74
N SER A 210 36.88 -53.93 -31.67
CA SER A 210 36.40 -53.71 -30.30
C SER A 210 36.14 -52.23 -30.00
N LEU A 211 37.00 -51.33 -30.50
CA LEU A 211 36.90 -49.90 -30.29
C LEU A 211 35.79 -49.29 -31.15
N GLU A 212 35.63 -49.71 -32.40
CA GLU A 212 34.53 -49.31 -33.28
C GLU A 212 33.17 -49.73 -32.72
N ALA A 213 33.05 -50.96 -32.20
CA ALA A 213 31.83 -51.42 -31.53
C ALA A 213 31.51 -50.58 -30.29
N TRP A 214 32.54 -50.20 -29.51
CA TRP A 214 32.38 -49.31 -28.37
C TRP A 214 31.96 -47.90 -28.80
N LEU A 215 32.61 -47.30 -29.80
CA LEU A 215 32.28 -45.98 -30.35
C LEU A 215 30.83 -45.94 -30.86
N GLN A 216 30.39 -46.96 -31.59
CA GLN A 216 29.01 -47.01 -32.10
C GLN A 216 27.99 -47.04 -30.95
N ARG A 217 28.25 -47.83 -29.91
CA ARG A 217 27.40 -47.90 -28.71
C ARG A 217 27.41 -46.57 -27.96
N GLU A 218 28.58 -45.98 -27.77
CA GLU A 218 28.73 -44.77 -26.98
C GLU A 218 28.14 -43.54 -27.71
N ALA A 219 28.20 -43.50 -29.04
CA ALA A 219 27.51 -42.48 -29.83
C ALA A 219 25.98 -42.52 -29.61
N GLN A 220 25.39 -43.73 -29.53
CA GLN A 220 23.97 -43.89 -29.18
C GLN A 220 23.68 -43.44 -27.74
N THR A 221 24.55 -43.79 -26.78
CA THR A 221 24.45 -43.32 -25.40
C THR A 221 24.47 -41.79 -25.30
N LEU A 222 25.41 -41.14 -26.00
CA LEU A 222 25.51 -39.68 -26.06
C LEU A 222 24.26 -39.05 -26.64
N GLN A 223 23.72 -39.63 -27.72
CA GLN A 223 22.49 -39.14 -28.33
C GLN A 223 21.30 -39.26 -27.38
N GLN A 224 21.18 -40.37 -26.64
CA GLN A 224 20.14 -40.54 -25.62
C GLN A 224 20.28 -39.51 -24.49
N TYR A 225 21.49 -39.29 -23.98
CA TYR A 225 21.72 -38.28 -22.94
C TYR A 225 21.40 -36.86 -23.42
N ARG A 226 21.67 -36.53 -24.68
CA ARG A 226 21.27 -35.25 -25.29
C ARG A 226 19.75 -35.10 -25.33
N LEU A 227 19.02 -36.14 -25.76
CA LEU A 227 17.55 -36.14 -25.79
C LEU A 227 16.95 -36.02 -24.39
N ASP A 228 17.38 -36.84 -23.45
CA ASP A 228 16.90 -36.82 -22.07
C ASP A 228 17.12 -35.45 -21.41
N LEU A 229 18.27 -34.82 -21.67
CA LEU A 229 18.57 -33.48 -21.17
C LEU A 229 17.65 -32.42 -21.78
N SER A 230 17.43 -32.46 -23.10
CA SER A 230 16.52 -31.54 -23.79
C SER A 230 15.08 -31.68 -23.31
N GLU A 231 14.57 -32.91 -23.16
CA GLU A 231 13.22 -33.16 -22.63
C GLU A 231 13.07 -32.67 -21.18
N LYS A 232 14.10 -32.87 -20.34
CA LYS A 232 14.11 -32.32 -18.97
C LYS A 232 14.07 -30.81 -18.99
N HIS A 233 14.87 -30.14 -19.81
CA HIS A 233 14.79 -28.69 -19.97
C HIS A 233 13.40 -28.24 -20.44
N GLN A 234 12.77 -28.94 -21.38
CA GLN A 234 11.42 -28.62 -21.85
C GLN A 234 10.41 -28.62 -20.69
N LYS A 235 10.43 -29.67 -19.86
CA LYS A 235 9.57 -29.76 -18.66
C LYS A 235 9.87 -28.65 -17.64
N THR A 236 11.16 -28.35 -17.41
CA THR A 236 11.57 -27.25 -16.53
C THR A 236 11.04 -25.91 -17.02
N LEU A 237 11.15 -25.61 -18.33
CA LEU A 237 10.67 -24.37 -18.92
C LEU A 237 9.14 -24.23 -18.84
N GLN A 238 8.40 -25.33 -19.00
CA GLN A 238 6.94 -25.34 -18.83
C GLN A 238 6.53 -24.99 -17.39
N LEU A 239 7.16 -25.63 -16.39
CA LEU A 239 6.91 -25.34 -14.99
C LEU A 239 7.29 -23.90 -14.64
N LEU A 240 8.42 -23.44 -15.18
CA LEU A 240 8.91 -22.10 -14.96
C LEU A 240 8.01 -21.03 -15.60
N ARG A 241 7.44 -21.30 -16.78
CA ARG A 241 6.42 -20.42 -17.40
C ARG A 241 5.17 -20.32 -16.54
N LYS A 242 4.68 -21.45 -16.02
CA LYS A 242 3.53 -21.47 -15.10
C LYS A 242 3.80 -20.64 -13.84
N GLN A 243 4.98 -20.82 -13.24
CA GLN A 243 5.38 -20.07 -12.05
C GLN A 243 5.53 -18.57 -12.34
N GLN A 244 6.09 -18.23 -13.50
CA GLN A 244 6.19 -16.85 -13.98
C GLN A 244 4.82 -16.20 -14.14
N THR A 245 3.84 -16.88 -14.73
CA THR A 245 2.46 -16.38 -14.89
C THR A 245 1.83 -16.06 -13.53
N ILE A 246 1.95 -16.94 -12.53
CA ILE A 246 1.42 -16.68 -11.19
C ILE A 246 2.04 -15.39 -10.59
N ILE A 247 3.37 -15.24 -10.69
CA ILE A 247 4.05 -14.09 -10.08
C ILE A 247 3.77 -12.79 -10.84
N LEU A 248 3.77 -12.82 -12.17
CA LEU A 248 3.66 -11.61 -13.00
C LEU A 248 2.22 -11.21 -13.30
N ASP A 249 1.34 -12.17 -13.57
CA ASP A 249 -0.01 -11.91 -14.05
C ASP A 249 -1.05 -11.89 -12.90
N ASP A 250 -0.76 -12.56 -11.77
CA ASP A 250 -1.60 -12.48 -10.57
C ASP A 250 -1.01 -11.50 -9.54
N GLU A 251 0.14 -11.86 -8.94
CA GLU A 251 0.65 -11.17 -7.75
C GLU A 251 1.13 -9.74 -8.05
N LEU A 252 1.90 -9.56 -9.13
CA LEU A 252 2.36 -8.24 -9.56
C LEU A 252 1.21 -7.37 -10.08
N ILE A 253 0.22 -7.94 -10.79
CA ILE A 253 -0.98 -7.19 -11.22
C ILE A 253 -1.81 -6.77 -10.02
N GLN A 254 -1.97 -7.65 -9.01
CA GLN A 254 -2.68 -7.33 -7.77
C GLN A 254 -1.98 -6.23 -7.00
N TRP A 255 -0.63 -6.24 -6.91
CA TRP A 255 0.13 -5.14 -6.33
C TRP A 255 -0.07 -3.83 -7.12
N LYS A 256 0.01 -3.86 -8.46
CA LYS A 256 -0.25 -2.69 -9.32
C LYS A 256 -1.68 -2.15 -9.11
N ARG A 257 -2.67 -3.02 -8.90
CA ARG A 257 -4.05 -2.62 -8.60
C ARG A 257 -4.17 -1.99 -7.21
N ARG A 258 -3.48 -2.52 -6.20
CA ARG A 258 -3.44 -1.91 -4.87
C ARG A 258 -2.80 -0.52 -4.91
N GLN A 259 -1.69 -0.34 -5.62
CA GLN A 259 -1.06 0.97 -5.83
C GLN A 259 -2.02 1.97 -6.50
N GLN A 260 -2.78 1.52 -7.50
CA GLN A 260 -3.80 2.35 -8.14
C GLN A 260 -4.89 2.79 -7.14
N LEU A 261 -5.40 1.88 -6.32
CA LEU A 261 -6.41 2.18 -5.32
C LEU A 261 -5.86 3.08 -4.21
N ALA A 262 -4.60 2.89 -3.79
CA ALA A 262 -3.92 3.76 -2.84
C ALA A 262 -3.85 5.22 -3.33
N GLY A 263 -3.74 5.44 -4.65
CA GLY A 263 -3.86 6.76 -5.27
C GLY A 263 -5.20 7.47 -5.02
N ASN A 264 -6.27 6.71 -4.78
CA ASN A 264 -7.59 7.23 -4.41
C ASN A 264 -7.83 7.26 -2.89
N GLY A 265 -6.80 6.98 -2.08
CA GLY A 265 -6.94 6.87 -0.62
C GLY A 265 -7.21 5.45 -0.11
N GLY A 266 -7.01 4.44 -0.95
CA GLY A 266 -7.09 3.02 -0.59
C GLY A 266 -6.03 2.60 0.42
N PRO A 267 -6.12 1.35 0.90
CA PRO A 267 -5.09 0.79 1.76
C PRO A 267 -3.72 0.84 1.05
N PRO A 268 -2.61 1.03 1.79
CA PRO A 268 -1.27 1.04 1.21
C PRO A 268 -0.99 -0.23 0.38
N GLU A 269 -0.27 -0.07 -0.72
CA GLU A 269 0.04 -1.14 -1.67
C GLU A 269 0.89 -2.28 -1.10
N GLY A 270 1.60 -2.02 0.00
CA GLY A 270 2.57 -2.93 0.60
C GLY A 270 3.94 -2.84 -0.09
N GLY A 271 4.96 -3.38 0.59
CA GLY A 271 6.34 -3.36 0.09
C GLY A 271 6.52 -4.24 -1.16
N LEU A 272 7.43 -3.82 -2.04
CA LEU A 272 7.83 -4.59 -3.22
C LEU A 272 8.83 -5.71 -2.93
N ASP A 273 9.38 -5.77 -1.72
CA ASP A 273 10.53 -6.62 -1.42
C ASP A 273 10.22 -8.11 -1.57
N LEU A 274 9.03 -8.56 -1.16
CA LEU A 274 8.61 -9.95 -1.37
C LEU A 274 8.53 -10.30 -2.88
N LEU A 275 7.88 -9.44 -3.68
CA LEU A 275 7.81 -9.60 -5.12
C LEU A 275 9.20 -9.56 -5.77
N GLN A 276 10.09 -8.69 -5.27
CA GLN A 276 11.47 -8.65 -5.71
C GLN A 276 12.15 -10.00 -5.48
N THR A 277 12.05 -10.58 -4.28
CA THR A 277 12.67 -11.88 -4.01
C THR A 277 12.18 -12.98 -4.94
N TRP A 278 10.89 -13.02 -5.28
CA TRP A 278 10.36 -14.00 -6.23
C TRP A 278 10.84 -13.74 -7.67
N CYS A 279 10.85 -12.47 -8.10
CA CYS A 279 11.36 -12.11 -9.43
C CYS A 279 12.86 -12.40 -9.57
N GLU A 280 13.64 -12.16 -8.53
CA GLU A 280 15.07 -12.47 -8.46
C GLU A 280 15.34 -13.98 -8.51
N LYS A 281 14.58 -14.78 -7.74
CA LYS A 281 14.65 -16.25 -7.81
C LYS A 281 14.30 -16.77 -9.21
N LEU A 282 13.24 -16.24 -9.83
CA LEU A 282 12.91 -16.56 -11.22
C LEU A 282 14.06 -16.20 -12.16
N ALA A 283 14.58 -14.98 -12.08
CA ALA A 283 15.65 -14.50 -12.94
C ALA A 283 16.89 -15.40 -12.83
N GLU A 284 17.26 -15.82 -11.61
CA GLU A 284 18.38 -16.71 -11.36
C GLU A 284 18.19 -18.09 -12.01
N ILE A 285 17.04 -18.75 -11.78
CA ILE A 285 16.75 -20.08 -12.33
C ILE A 285 16.64 -20.04 -13.86
N ILE A 286 15.99 -19.00 -14.42
CA ILE A 286 15.93 -18.77 -15.87
C ILE A 286 17.33 -18.63 -16.44
N TRP A 287 18.16 -17.80 -15.81
CA TRP A 287 19.51 -17.54 -16.30
C TRP A 287 20.38 -18.79 -16.26
N GLN A 288 20.31 -19.58 -15.18
CA GLN A 288 21.02 -20.86 -15.07
C GLN A 288 20.61 -21.85 -16.17
N ASN A 289 19.30 -22.04 -16.39
CA ASN A 289 18.82 -22.92 -17.46
C ASN A 289 19.26 -22.42 -18.86
N ARG A 290 19.32 -21.09 -19.08
CA ARG A 290 19.80 -20.52 -20.34
C ARG A 290 21.26 -20.87 -20.60
N GLN A 291 22.10 -20.74 -19.57
CA GLN A 291 23.52 -21.08 -19.67
C GLN A 291 23.71 -22.59 -19.90
N GLN A 292 22.90 -23.43 -19.27
CA GLN A 292 22.91 -24.87 -19.51
C GLN A 292 22.55 -25.24 -20.95
N ILE A 293 21.46 -24.68 -21.49
CA ILE A 293 21.02 -24.90 -22.88
C ILE A 293 22.11 -24.46 -23.87
N ARG A 294 22.73 -23.29 -23.66
CA ARG A 294 23.84 -22.82 -24.51
C ARG A 294 25.08 -23.70 -24.45
N ARG A 295 25.41 -24.23 -23.27
CA ARG A 295 26.49 -25.21 -23.13
C ARG A 295 26.15 -26.51 -23.87
N ALA A 296 24.90 -26.95 -23.82
CA ALA A 296 24.45 -28.11 -24.60
C ALA A 296 24.53 -27.86 -26.11
N GLU A 297 24.14 -26.67 -26.60
CA GLU A 297 24.34 -26.26 -28.00
C GLU A 297 25.83 -26.31 -28.38
N HIS A 298 26.71 -25.79 -27.52
CA HIS A 298 28.15 -25.82 -27.77
C HIS A 298 28.71 -27.26 -27.84
N LEU A 299 28.29 -28.15 -26.94
CA LEU A 299 28.66 -29.56 -26.99
C LEU A 299 28.18 -30.24 -28.27
N CYS A 300 26.97 -29.93 -28.74
CA CYS A 300 26.45 -30.46 -30.00
C CYS A 300 27.25 -29.96 -31.21
N GLN A 301 27.68 -28.70 -31.21
CA GLN A 301 28.53 -28.15 -32.27
C GLN A 301 29.94 -28.77 -32.29
N GLN A 302 30.51 -29.09 -31.13
CA GLN A 302 31.83 -29.72 -31.03
C GLN A 302 31.85 -31.16 -31.55
N LEU A 303 30.75 -31.90 -31.37
CA LEU A 303 30.58 -33.27 -31.87
C LEU A 303 29.19 -33.39 -32.53
N PRO A 304 29.09 -33.09 -33.84
CA PRO A 304 27.84 -33.18 -34.59
C PRO A 304 27.43 -34.65 -34.72
N ILE A 305 26.29 -35.01 -34.14
CA ILE A 305 25.66 -36.32 -34.29
C ILE A 305 24.29 -36.05 -34.90
N PRO A 306 24.01 -36.49 -36.16
CA PRO A 306 22.74 -36.21 -36.81
C PRO A 306 21.55 -36.70 -35.97
N GLY A 307 20.58 -35.81 -35.73
CA GLY A 307 19.35 -36.15 -35.00
C GLY A 307 18.53 -34.91 -34.60
N PRO A 308 17.39 -35.10 -33.92
CA PRO A 308 16.41 -34.04 -33.67
C PRO A 308 16.83 -33.05 -32.56
N VAL A 309 17.97 -33.28 -31.91
CA VAL A 309 18.44 -32.47 -30.76
C VAL A 309 18.71 -31.01 -31.16
N GLU A 310 19.19 -30.76 -32.38
CA GLU A 310 19.49 -29.40 -32.84
C GLU A 310 18.23 -28.52 -32.93
N GLU A 311 17.14 -29.07 -33.48
CA GLU A 311 15.84 -28.38 -33.54
C GLU A 311 15.26 -28.15 -32.14
N LEU A 312 15.33 -29.16 -31.27
CA LEU A 312 14.87 -29.07 -29.88
C LEU A 312 15.63 -28.00 -29.09
N LEU A 313 16.96 -27.93 -29.22
CA LEU A 313 17.75 -26.90 -28.53
C LEU A 313 17.42 -25.50 -29.04
N SER A 314 17.17 -25.33 -30.35
CA SER A 314 16.74 -24.06 -30.92
C SER A 314 15.39 -23.61 -30.35
N GLU A 315 14.41 -24.51 -30.25
CA GLU A 315 13.09 -24.24 -29.66
C GLU A 315 13.19 -23.89 -28.16
N LEU A 316 14.01 -24.63 -27.41
CA LEU A 316 14.28 -24.35 -25.99
C LEU A 316 14.92 -22.97 -25.79
N ASN A 317 15.87 -22.62 -26.66
CA ASN A 317 16.56 -21.32 -26.61
C ASN A 317 15.62 -20.16 -26.98
N ALA A 318 14.72 -20.36 -27.95
CA ALA A 318 13.66 -19.39 -28.26
C ALA A 318 12.71 -19.22 -27.05
N THR A 319 12.20 -20.31 -26.51
CA THR A 319 11.26 -20.32 -25.38
C THR A 319 11.86 -19.63 -24.14
N ILE A 320 13.10 -19.95 -23.78
CA ILE A 320 13.73 -19.33 -22.60
C ILE A 320 14.04 -17.84 -22.83
N THR A 321 14.30 -17.44 -24.08
CA THR A 321 14.47 -16.04 -24.46
C THR A 321 13.17 -15.25 -24.31
N ASP A 322 12.02 -15.85 -24.66
CA ASP A 322 10.71 -15.25 -24.46
C ASP A 322 10.35 -15.12 -22.98
N ILE A 323 10.68 -16.14 -22.18
CA ILE A 323 10.47 -16.13 -20.72
C ILE A 323 11.27 -14.99 -20.08
N ILE A 324 12.57 -14.87 -20.35
CA ILE A 324 13.39 -13.80 -19.76
C ILE A 324 12.93 -12.41 -20.25
N SER A 325 12.52 -12.29 -21.52
CA SER A 325 12.01 -11.04 -22.07
C SER A 325 10.72 -10.59 -21.38
N ALA A 326 9.78 -11.52 -21.17
CA ALA A 326 8.56 -11.25 -20.41
C ALA A 326 8.86 -10.84 -18.96
N LEU A 327 9.84 -11.49 -18.31
CA LEU A 327 10.23 -11.16 -16.95
C LEU A 327 10.80 -9.74 -16.85
N VAL A 328 11.81 -9.43 -17.68
CA VAL A 328 12.52 -8.14 -17.64
C VAL A 328 11.57 -6.99 -17.97
N THR A 329 10.73 -7.14 -18.99
CA THR A 329 9.79 -6.10 -19.40
C THR A 329 8.68 -5.86 -18.36
N SER A 330 8.16 -6.91 -17.74
CA SER A 330 7.06 -6.80 -16.76
C SER A 330 7.49 -6.25 -15.40
N THR A 331 8.76 -6.46 -15.04
CA THR A 331 9.35 -6.09 -13.74
C THR A 331 10.00 -4.70 -13.71
N PHE A 332 9.99 -3.99 -14.85
CA PHE A 332 10.27 -2.56 -14.89
C PHE A 332 9.00 -1.78 -14.53
N ILE A 333 8.92 -1.32 -13.28
CA ILE A 333 7.69 -0.79 -12.70
C ILE A 333 7.88 0.57 -12.05
N ILE A 334 6.80 1.33 -11.97
CA ILE A 334 6.76 2.60 -11.24
C ILE A 334 6.48 2.27 -9.76
N GLU A 335 7.49 2.41 -8.91
CA GLU A 335 7.39 2.19 -7.46
C GLU A 335 6.66 3.35 -6.78
N LYS A 336 7.00 4.59 -7.16
CA LYS A 336 6.32 5.79 -6.69
C LYS A 336 5.74 6.54 -7.88
N GLN A 337 4.41 6.55 -7.99
CA GLN A 337 3.70 7.24 -9.05
C GLN A 337 3.93 8.76 -8.99
N PRO A 338 4.03 9.45 -10.14
CA PRO A 338 3.91 10.90 -10.16
C PRO A 338 2.51 11.32 -9.64
N PRO A 339 2.37 12.56 -9.13
CA PRO A 339 1.07 13.10 -8.77
C PRO A 339 0.08 12.98 -9.94
N GLN A 340 -1.13 12.50 -9.67
CA GLN A 340 -2.15 12.27 -10.71
C GLN A 340 -2.70 13.59 -11.29
N VAL A 341 -2.61 14.68 -10.52
CA VAL A 341 -2.93 16.04 -10.96
C VAL A 341 -1.65 16.86 -10.90
N LEU A 342 -1.16 17.30 -12.06
CA LEU A 342 0.07 18.08 -12.19
C LEU A 342 -0.25 19.52 -12.58
N LYS A 343 0.30 20.47 -11.83
CA LYS A 343 0.33 21.88 -12.21
C LYS A 343 1.62 22.17 -12.99
N THR A 344 1.51 22.93 -14.08
CA THR A 344 2.68 23.35 -14.85
C THR A 344 3.66 24.14 -13.99
N GLN A 345 4.95 24.05 -14.32
CA GLN A 345 6.06 24.69 -13.62
C GLN A 345 6.23 24.26 -12.14
N THR A 346 5.45 23.29 -11.67
CA THR A 346 5.56 22.75 -10.32
C THR A 346 6.46 21.52 -10.34
N LYS A 347 7.38 21.45 -9.37
CA LYS A 347 8.27 20.29 -9.23
C LYS A 347 7.47 19.07 -8.77
N PHE A 348 7.76 17.92 -9.34
CA PHE A 348 7.20 16.63 -8.94
C PHE A 348 8.25 15.53 -9.01
N ALA A 349 7.92 14.40 -8.38
CA ALA A 349 8.82 13.26 -8.26
C ALA A 349 8.14 11.97 -8.70
N ALA A 350 8.94 10.99 -9.12
CA ALA A 350 8.54 9.62 -9.38
C ALA A 350 9.73 8.68 -9.15
N THR A 351 9.46 7.42 -8.84
CA THR A 351 10.50 6.39 -8.69
C THR A 351 10.16 5.21 -9.57
N VAL A 352 11.14 4.76 -10.35
CA VAL A 352 11.03 3.56 -11.19
C VAL A 352 12.02 2.52 -10.68
N ARG A 353 11.61 1.27 -10.60
CA ARG A 353 12.42 0.14 -10.08
C ARG A 353 12.41 -1.00 -11.08
N LEU A 354 13.56 -1.68 -11.23
CA LEU A 354 13.68 -2.94 -11.96
C LEU A 354 13.87 -4.07 -10.96
N LEU A 355 12.84 -4.90 -10.75
CA LEU A 355 12.87 -5.93 -9.70
C LEU A 355 13.94 -7.03 -9.95
N VAL A 356 14.39 -7.21 -11.18
CA VAL A 356 15.40 -8.22 -11.54
C VAL A 356 16.82 -7.64 -11.72
N GLY A 357 16.99 -6.33 -11.51
CA GLY A 357 18.20 -5.61 -11.86
C GLY A 357 19.44 -6.02 -11.06
N GLY A 358 19.26 -6.42 -9.80
CA GLY A 358 20.33 -6.96 -8.96
C GLY A 358 20.89 -8.26 -9.52
N LYS A 359 20.04 -9.27 -9.70
CA LYS A 359 20.44 -10.63 -10.14
C LYS A 359 20.90 -10.72 -11.59
N LEU A 360 20.38 -9.90 -12.48
CA LEU A 360 20.80 -9.88 -13.89
C LEU A 360 22.04 -9.00 -14.13
N ASN A 361 22.69 -8.50 -13.07
CA ASN A 361 23.89 -7.67 -13.14
C ASN A 361 23.74 -6.39 -13.98
N VAL A 362 22.51 -5.89 -14.14
CA VAL A 362 22.23 -4.64 -14.89
C VAL A 362 22.91 -3.45 -14.22
N HIS A 363 23.09 -3.51 -12.90
CA HIS A 363 23.78 -2.50 -12.11
C HIS A 363 25.26 -2.32 -12.46
N MET A 364 25.90 -3.27 -13.17
CA MET A 364 27.30 -3.14 -13.60
C MET A 364 27.49 -2.07 -14.67
N ASN A 365 26.45 -1.77 -15.45
CA ASN A 365 26.40 -0.62 -16.35
C ASN A 365 25.02 0.03 -16.23
N PRO A 366 24.81 0.85 -15.19
CA PRO A 366 23.48 1.32 -14.81
C PRO A 366 22.84 2.13 -15.94
N PRO A 367 21.66 1.73 -16.44
CA PRO A 367 21.06 2.39 -17.58
C PRO A 367 20.43 3.72 -17.21
N GLN A 368 20.30 4.59 -18.22
CA GLN A 368 19.51 5.81 -18.11
C GLN A 368 18.03 5.50 -18.36
N VAL A 369 17.17 6.07 -17.53
CA VAL A 369 15.72 6.09 -17.68
C VAL A 369 15.30 7.48 -18.16
N LYS A 370 14.50 7.53 -19.22
CA LYS A 370 13.93 8.76 -19.79
C LYS A 370 12.42 8.79 -19.53
N ALA A 371 11.95 9.87 -18.94
CA ALA A 371 10.53 10.19 -18.76
C ALA A 371 10.03 11.06 -19.92
N THR A 372 8.93 10.68 -20.56
CA THR A 372 8.29 11.45 -21.62
C THR A 372 6.80 11.54 -21.37
N ILE A 373 6.19 12.70 -21.63
CA ILE A 373 4.73 12.86 -21.51
C ILE A 373 4.08 12.63 -22.87
N ILE A 374 3.07 11.75 -22.88
CA ILE A 374 2.31 11.38 -24.07
C ILE A 374 0.80 11.46 -23.79
N SER A 375 0.00 11.68 -24.83
CA SER A 375 -1.46 11.73 -24.72
C SER A 375 -2.07 10.33 -24.64
N GLU A 376 -3.33 10.24 -24.22
CA GLU A 376 -4.06 8.96 -24.20
C GLU A 376 -4.09 8.27 -25.58
N LEU A 377 -4.23 9.04 -26.67
CA LEU A 377 -4.23 8.51 -28.04
C LEU A 377 -2.88 7.89 -28.41
N GLN A 378 -1.78 8.60 -28.12
CA GLN A 378 -0.43 8.10 -28.34
C GLN A 378 -0.16 6.85 -27.50
N ALA A 379 -0.65 6.85 -26.26
CA ALA A 379 -0.52 5.71 -25.37
C ALA A 379 -1.27 4.47 -25.92
N LYS A 380 -2.48 4.65 -26.46
CA LYS A 380 -3.25 3.60 -27.14
C LYS A 380 -2.55 3.09 -28.42
N ALA A 381 -1.93 3.99 -29.20
CA ALA A 381 -1.17 3.62 -30.39
C ALA A 381 0.08 2.79 -30.05
N LEU A 382 0.77 3.13 -28.94
CA LEU A 382 1.92 2.38 -28.45
C LEU A 382 1.57 0.93 -28.06
N LEU A 383 0.34 0.66 -27.59
CA LEU A 383 -0.12 -0.71 -27.31
C LEU A 383 -0.31 -1.56 -28.57
N LYS A 384 -0.55 -0.91 -29.72
CA LYS A 384 -0.71 -1.57 -31.02
C LYS A 384 0.60 -1.73 -31.78
N ASN A 385 1.73 -1.37 -31.17
CA ASN A 385 3.06 -1.31 -31.82
C ASN A 385 3.08 -0.43 -33.09
N GLU A 386 2.19 0.56 -33.19
CA GLU A 386 2.30 1.58 -34.23
C GLU A 386 3.50 2.49 -33.90
N ASN A 387 4.38 2.71 -34.87
CA ASN A 387 5.65 3.43 -34.68
C ASN A 387 5.40 4.95 -34.45
N THR A 388 5.02 5.33 -33.24
CA THR A 388 4.94 6.73 -32.78
C THR A 388 6.20 7.17 -32.05
N ARG A 389 7.37 6.60 -32.39
CA ARG A 389 8.64 6.96 -31.78
C ARG A 389 8.92 8.44 -32.06
N ASN A 390 9.01 9.23 -30.99
CA ASN A 390 9.44 10.65 -30.91
C ASN A 390 8.35 11.73 -30.86
N GLU A 391 7.06 11.41 -30.91
CA GLU A 391 6.03 12.42 -30.69
C GLU A 391 5.69 12.56 -29.20
N SER A 392 6.24 13.56 -28.51
CA SER A 392 5.81 13.92 -27.16
C SER A 392 4.63 14.89 -27.19
N SER A 393 3.71 14.72 -26.25
CA SER A 393 2.60 15.65 -26.01
C SER A 393 3.00 16.82 -25.11
N GLY A 394 4.28 16.98 -24.78
CA GLY A 394 4.77 18.04 -23.91
C GLY A 394 6.27 17.98 -23.62
N GLU A 395 6.73 18.92 -22.80
CA GLU A 395 8.13 19.11 -22.40
C GLU A 395 8.25 18.98 -20.87
N ILE A 396 8.96 17.95 -20.41
CA ILE A 396 9.33 17.76 -19.00
C ILE A 396 10.81 18.12 -18.84
N LEU A 397 11.12 18.98 -17.88
CA LEU A 397 12.48 19.28 -17.45
C LEU A 397 13.00 18.23 -16.47
N ASN A 398 14.31 17.98 -16.46
CA ASN A 398 14.98 16.97 -15.61
C ASN A 398 14.40 15.56 -15.79
N ASN A 399 14.12 15.19 -17.04
CA ASN A 399 13.39 13.99 -17.41
C ASN A 399 14.29 12.77 -17.65
N CYS A 400 15.60 12.85 -17.42
CA CYS A 400 16.51 11.72 -17.49
C CYS A 400 17.12 11.46 -16.11
N CYS A 401 17.20 10.19 -15.71
CA CYS A 401 17.81 9.75 -14.46
C CYS A 401 18.54 8.43 -14.67
N VAL A 402 19.74 8.28 -14.13
CA VAL A 402 20.48 7.00 -14.16
C VAL A 402 19.99 6.12 -13.02
N MET A 403 19.84 4.82 -13.26
CA MET A 403 19.46 3.89 -12.20
C MET A 403 20.58 3.74 -11.17
N GLU A 404 20.21 3.67 -9.89
CA GLU A 404 21.12 3.52 -8.76
C GLU A 404 20.87 2.17 -8.09
N TYR A 405 21.96 1.46 -7.77
CA TYR A 405 21.92 0.15 -7.09
C TYR A 405 22.24 0.29 -5.61
N HIS A 406 21.34 -0.16 -4.76
CA HIS A 406 21.52 -0.20 -3.31
C HIS A 406 21.93 -1.60 -2.88
N GLN A 407 23.20 -1.77 -2.49
CA GLN A 407 23.78 -3.08 -2.17
C GLN A 407 23.09 -3.78 -0.97
N ALA A 408 22.67 -3.03 0.04
CA ALA A 408 22.04 -3.60 1.24
C ALA A 408 20.67 -4.24 0.97
N THR A 409 19.93 -3.71 0.00
CA THR A 409 18.55 -4.12 -0.33
C THR A 409 18.44 -4.83 -1.68
N GLY A 410 19.53 -4.86 -2.47
CA GLY A 410 19.53 -5.38 -3.85
C GLY A 410 18.68 -4.55 -4.83
N THR A 411 18.26 -3.34 -4.46
CA THR A 411 17.30 -2.57 -5.26
C THR A 411 17.99 -1.77 -6.35
N LEU A 412 17.48 -1.88 -7.57
CA LEU A 412 17.91 -1.06 -8.71
C LEU A 412 16.78 -0.10 -9.10
N SER A 413 16.93 1.20 -8.77
CA SER A 413 15.88 2.20 -8.95
C SER A 413 16.40 3.51 -9.52
N ALA A 414 15.58 4.21 -10.32
CA ALA A 414 15.80 5.58 -10.77
C ALA A 414 14.89 6.54 -10.00
N HIS A 415 15.50 7.51 -9.31
CA HIS A 415 14.80 8.47 -8.46
C HIS A 415 14.68 9.83 -9.13
N PHE A 416 13.55 10.10 -9.76
CA PHE A 416 13.24 11.42 -10.31
C PHE A 416 12.74 12.32 -9.20
N ARG A 417 13.57 13.24 -8.68
CA ARG A 417 13.20 14.09 -7.54
C ARG A 417 12.63 15.46 -7.93
N ASN A 418 13.06 15.98 -9.07
CA ASN A 418 12.87 17.39 -9.45
C ASN A 418 12.37 17.56 -10.90
N MET A 419 11.52 16.65 -11.38
CA MET A 419 10.89 16.82 -12.70
C MET A 419 9.94 18.02 -12.68
N SER A 420 9.78 18.72 -13.81
CA SER A 420 8.83 19.82 -13.92
C SER A 420 8.21 19.88 -15.31
N LEU A 421 6.88 19.96 -15.38
CA LEU A 421 6.15 20.05 -16.64
C LEU A 421 6.14 21.51 -17.13
N LYS A 422 6.87 21.80 -18.20
CA LYS A 422 7.03 23.16 -18.73
C LYS A 422 5.94 23.52 -19.73
N ARG A 423 5.63 22.62 -20.66
CA ARG A 423 4.61 22.81 -21.72
C ARG A 423 3.87 21.53 -22.00
N ILE A 424 2.62 21.65 -22.41
CA ILE A 424 1.76 20.54 -22.83
C ILE A 424 0.98 20.95 -24.08
N LYS A 425 0.93 20.06 -25.06
CA LYS A 425 0.16 20.20 -26.30
C LYS A 425 -1.21 19.55 -26.07
N ARG A 426 -2.27 20.31 -26.25
CA ARG A 426 -3.67 19.86 -26.10
C ARG A 426 -4.37 19.85 -27.45
N SER A 427 -5.48 19.12 -27.55
CA SER A 427 -6.31 19.19 -28.74
C SER A 427 -7.05 20.54 -28.82
N ASP A 428 -7.33 21.05 -30.03
CA ASP A 428 -7.94 22.38 -30.28
C ASP A 428 -9.42 22.49 -29.83
N ARG A 429 -9.90 21.60 -28.97
CA ARG A 429 -11.26 21.61 -28.44
C ARG A 429 -11.44 22.83 -27.51
N ARG A 430 -12.28 23.78 -27.94
CA ARG A 430 -12.62 24.99 -27.17
C ARG A 430 -13.47 24.63 -25.95
N GLY A 431 -13.05 25.06 -24.75
CA GLY A 431 -13.82 24.96 -23.51
C GLY A 431 -12.94 24.75 -22.28
N ALA A 432 -13.48 25.00 -21.06
CA ALA A 432 -12.77 24.68 -19.81
C ALA A 432 -12.63 23.16 -19.58
N GLU A 433 -13.51 22.36 -20.19
CA GLU A 433 -13.56 20.89 -20.09
C GLU A 433 -12.35 20.21 -20.75
N SER A 434 -11.82 20.75 -21.85
CA SER A 434 -10.61 20.21 -22.50
C SER A 434 -9.36 20.39 -21.64
N VAL A 435 -9.36 21.31 -20.67
CA VAL A 435 -8.22 21.58 -19.79
C VAL A 435 -8.18 20.62 -18.60
N THR A 436 -9.32 20.22 -18.07
CA THR A 436 -9.44 19.42 -16.84
C THR A 436 -9.69 17.93 -17.09
N GLU A 437 -10.21 17.55 -18.26
CA GLU A 437 -10.55 16.15 -18.55
C GLU A 437 -9.55 15.43 -19.48
N GLU A 438 -8.70 16.15 -20.22
CA GLU A 438 -7.68 15.54 -21.07
C GLU A 438 -6.63 14.78 -20.24
N LYS A 439 -6.48 13.48 -20.53
CA LYS A 439 -5.55 12.58 -19.84
C LYS A 439 -4.23 12.48 -20.58
N PHE A 440 -3.17 12.56 -19.80
CA PHE A 440 -1.79 12.33 -20.24
C PHE A 440 -1.15 11.28 -19.36
N THR A 441 -0.14 10.60 -19.89
CA THR A 441 0.67 9.65 -19.12
C THR A 441 2.14 10.01 -19.24
N ILE A 442 2.90 9.74 -18.17
CA ILE A 442 4.35 9.82 -18.19
C ILE A 442 4.88 8.41 -18.50
N LEU A 443 5.39 8.25 -19.70
CA LEU A 443 6.06 7.05 -20.16
C LEU A 443 7.52 7.07 -19.69
N PHE A 444 7.92 6.06 -18.94
CA PHE A 444 9.32 5.81 -18.59
C PHE A 444 9.89 4.77 -19.54
N GLU A 445 11.01 5.10 -20.18
CA GLU A 445 11.70 4.21 -21.12
C GLU A 445 13.15 4.04 -20.69
N SER A 446 13.66 2.83 -20.83
CA SER A 446 15.09 2.55 -20.61
C SER A 446 15.56 1.46 -21.57
N GLN A 447 16.84 1.52 -21.92
CA GLN A 447 17.50 0.51 -22.75
C GLN A 447 18.76 0.04 -22.04
N PHE A 448 18.90 -1.28 -21.91
CA PHE A 448 20.06 -1.93 -21.32
C PHE A 448 20.29 -3.31 -21.90
N SER A 449 21.49 -3.83 -21.67
CA SER A 449 21.85 -5.19 -22.03
C SER A 449 22.01 -6.09 -20.81
N VAL A 450 21.75 -7.38 -20.99
CA VAL A 450 21.96 -8.43 -19.99
C VAL A 450 22.88 -9.49 -20.57
N GLY A 451 23.76 -10.05 -19.73
CA GLY A 451 24.65 -11.15 -20.10
C GLY A 451 25.80 -10.79 -21.04
N GLY A 452 26.37 -9.59 -20.92
CA GLY A 452 27.50 -9.17 -21.78
C GLY A 452 27.08 -8.78 -23.20
N ASN A 453 25.99 -8.01 -23.34
CA ASN A 453 25.41 -7.55 -24.62
C ASN A 453 24.65 -8.59 -25.45
N GLU A 454 24.37 -9.77 -24.90
CA GLU A 454 23.63 -10.82 -25.61
C GLU A 454 22.14 -10.51 -25.80
N LEU A 455 21.51 -9.90 -24.81
CA LEU A 455 20.10 -9.53 -24.84
C LEU A 455 19.98 -8.03 -24.62
N VAL A 456 19.33 -7.33 -25.53
CA VAL A 456 19.08 -5.88 -25.44
C VAL A 456 17.58 -5.68 -25.19
N PHE A 457 17.26 -5.08 -24.05
CA PHE A 457 15.89 -4.81 -23.67
C PHE A 457 15.56 -3.34 -23.85
N GLN A 458 14.36 -3.08 -24.38
CA GLN A 458 13.71 -1.78 -24.28
C GLN A 458 12.46 -1.95 -23.42
N VAL A 459 12.51 -1.38 -22.23
CA VAL A 459 11.42 -1.48 -21.26
C VAL A 459 10.61 -0.19 -21.23
N LYS A 460 9.29 -0.32 -21.14
CA LYS A 460 8.33 0.78 -21.10
C LYS A 460 7.45 0.63 -19.87
N GLY A 461 7.26 1.71 -19.12
CA GLY A 461 6.28 1.77 -18.04
C GLY A 461 4.85 1.56 -18.55
N ARG A 462 3.92 1.28 -17.62
CA ARG A 462 2.52 0.96 -17.94
C ARG A 462 1.83 2.07 -18.76
N VAL A 463 0.98 1.66 -19.69
CA VAL A 463 0.11 2.53 -20.50
C VAL A 463 -1.25 2.76 -19.79
N PRO A 464 -1.86 3.96 -19.91
CA PRO A 464 -3.14 4.33 -19.31
C PRO A 464 -4.31 3.41 -19.65
N PHE A 465 -5.28 3.40 -18.74
CA PHE A 465 -6.43 2.51 -18.72
C PHE A 465 -7.59 3.01 -19.60
N VAL A 466 -8.43 2.06 -20.01
CA VAL A 466 -9.79 2.36 -20.48
C VAL A 466 -10.63 2.73 -19.26
N VAL A 467 -11.23 3.91 -19.27
CA VAL A 467 -12.20 4.34 -18.25
C VAL A 467 -13.60 3.97 -18.75
N PRO A 468 -14.39 3.22 -17.96
CA PRO A 468 -15.75 2.86 -18.36
C PRO A 468 -16.66 4.09 -18.38
N ASP A 469 -17.60 4.12 -19.32
CA ASP A 469 -18.55 5.24 -19.49
C ASP A 469 -19.56 5.34 -18.33
N LYS A 470 -19.86 4.19 -17.71
CA LYS A 470 -20.77 4.07 -16.57
C LYS A 470 -20.22 3.07 -15.55
N VAL A 471 -20.49 3.31 -14.28
CA VAL A 471 -20.08 2.46 -13.15
C VAL A 471 -21.30 2.11 -12.31
N VAL A 472 -21.38 0.87 -11.82
CA VAL A 472 -22.46 0.46 -10.89
C VAL A 472 -22.31 1.16 -9.54
N TRP A 473 -23.43 1.53 -8.92
CA TRP A 473 -23.44 2.30 -7.67
C TRP A 473 -22.60 1.68 -6.54
N PRO A 474 -22.62 0.36 -6.27
CA PRO A 474 -21.80 -0.23 -5.22
C PRO A 474 -20.29 0.02 -5.40
N GLN A 475 -19.79 -0.07 -6.64
CA GLN A 475 -18.37 0.20 -6.94
C GLN A 475 -18.02 1.68 -6.71
N LEU A 476 -18.95 2.59 -7.01
CA LEU A 476 -18.79 4.02 -6.73
C LEU A 476 -18.85 4.31 -5.22
N CYS A 477 -19.70 3.62 -4.47
CA CYS A 477 -19.74 3.73 -2.99
C CYS A 477 -18.39 3.40 -2.37
N ASP A 478 -17.76 2.31 -2.79
CA ASP A 478 -16.45 1.91 -2.28
C ASP A 478 -15.40 2.99 -2.57
N ALA A 479 -15.41 3.55 -3.79
CA ALA A 479 -14.51 4.63 -4.17
C ALA A 479 -14.76 5.92 -3.38
N LEU A 480 -16.03 6.31 -3.18
CA LEU A 480 -16.41 7.48 -2.39
C LEU A 480 -15.99 7.33 -0.93
N ASN A 481 -16.27 6.18 -0.32
CA ASN A 481 -15.92 5.91 1.07
C ASN A 481 -14.39 5.88 1.27
N MET A 482 -13.68 5.23 0.35
CA MET A 482 -12.21 5.19 0.33
C MET A 482 -11.63 6.60 0.25
N LYS A 483 -12.10 7.40 -0.71
CA LYS A 483 -11.65 8.78 -0.89
C LYS A 483 -11.99 9.66 0.31
N PHE A 484 -13.19 9.51 0.87
CA PHE A 484 -13.66 10.25 2.03
C PHE A 484 -12.79 10.00 3.27
N LYS A 485 -12.52 8.73 3.59
CA LYS A 485 -11.65 8.36 4.72
C LYS A 485 -10.25 8.97 4.59
N ALA A 486 -9.67 8.90 3.39
CA ALA A 486 -8.33 9.42 3.14
C ALA A 486 -8.27 10.96 3.18
N GLU A 487 -9.25 11.64 2.58
CA GLU A 487 -9.26 13.10 2.49
C GLU A 487 -9.55 13.75 3.86
N VAL A 488 -10.52 13.20 4.61
CA VAL A 488 -10.84 13.65 5.98
C VAL A 488 -9.82 13.15 6.99
N GLN A 489 -8.94 12.21 6.59
CA GLN A 489 -7.96 11.55 7.44
C GLN A 489 -8.61 10.92 8.69
N SER A 490 -9.71 10.21 8.47
CA SER A 490 -10.52 9.58 9.50
C SER A 490 -10.73 8.10 9.21
N ASN A 491 -10.68 7.28 10.27
CA ASN A 491 -11.09 5.88 10.17
C ASN A 491 -12.63 5.76 10.08
N ARG A 492 -13.37 6.79 10.51
CA ARG A 492 -14.84 6.88 10.36
C ARG A 492 -15.18 7.25 8.93
N GLY A 493 -15.58 6.25 8.16
CA GLY A 493 -16.07 6.44 6.79
C GLY A 493 -17.56 6.75 6.71
N LEU A 494 -18.11 6.54 5.51
CA LEU A 494 -19.53 6.64 5.22
C LEU A 494 -20.24 5.37 5.73
N SER A 495 -21.31 5.54 6.51
CA SER A 495 -22.22 4.44 6.88
C SER A 495 -23.13 4.06 5.71
N ASP A 496 -23.83 2.92 5.82
CA ASP A 496 -24.82 2.52 4.82
C ASP A 496 -25.93 3.57 4.64
N GLU A 497 -26.37 4.21 5.72
CA GLU A 497 -27.33 5.32 5.67
C GLU A 497 -26.76 6.52 4.91
N ASN A 498 -25.48 6.84 5.11
CA ASN A 498 -24.83 7.92 4.36
C ASN A 498 -24.76 7.60 2.87
N LEU A 499 -24.47 6.34 2.51
CA LEU A 499 -24.46 5.89 1.13
C LEU A 499 -25.85 5.95 0.50
N VAL A 500 -26.90 5.55 1.22
CA VAL A 500 -28.28 5.70 0.74
C VAL A 500 -28.63 7.17 0.49
N PHE A 501 -28.28 8.08 1.41
CA PHE A 501 -28.47 9.52 1.20
C PHE A 501 -27.77 10.01 -0.08
N LEU A 502 -26.51 9.60 -0.30
CA LEU A 502 -25.77 9.98 -1.50
C LEU A 502 -26.41 9.42 -2.77
N ALA A 503 -26.96 8.20 -2.71
CA ALA A 503 -27.71 7.60 -3.81
C ALA A 503 -28.98 8.39 -4.12
N GLN A 504 -29.78 8.71 -3.09
CA GLN A 504 -30.98 9.53 -3.21
C GLN A 504 -30.66 10.88 -3.86
N LYS A 505 -29.58 11.53 -3.41
CA LYS A 505 -29.13 12.83 -3.94
C LYS A 505 -28.68 12.74 -5.40
N LEU A 506 -27.91 11.71 -5.76
CA LEU A 506 -27.35 11.55 -7.10
C LEU A 506 -28.40 11.12 -8.13
N PHE A 507 -29.27 10.17 -7.77
CA PHE A 507 -30.31 9.65 -8.67
C PHE A 507 -31.62 10.45 -8.59
N ASN A 508 -31.72 11.41 -7.66
CA ASN A 508 -32.95 12.16 -7.38
C ASN A 508 -34.15 11.22 -7.14
N SER A 509 -33.97 10.25 -6.24
CA SER A 509 -34.96 9.22 -5.93
C SER A 509 -35.22 9.13 -4.43
N ASN A 510 -36.39 8.63 -4.04
CA ASN A 510 -36.83 8.52 -2.64
C ASN A 510 -36.72 7.08 -2.10
N LEU A 511 -35.94 6.21 -2.77
CA LEU A 511 -35.77 4.81 -2.34
C LEU A 511 -34.91 4.78 -1.07
N SER A 512 -35.34 4.00 -0.09
CA SER A 512 -34.78 4.02 1.27
C SER A 512 -33.88 2.82 1.57
N HIS A 513 -33.92 1.75 0.77
CA HIS A 513 -33.08 0.57 0.97
C HIS A 513 -31.85 0.60 0.07
N LYS A 514 -30.72 0.15 0.61
CA LYS A 514 -29.43 0.08 -0.10
C LYS A 514 -29.49 -0.83 -1.33
N ASP A 515 -30.22 -1.94 -1.24
CA ASP A 515 -30.30 -2.94 -2.30
C ASP A 515 -31.02 -2.44 -3.54
N ASP A 516 -31.90 -1.44 -3.41
CA ASP A 516 -32.62 -0.84 -4.54
C ASP A 516 -31.66 -0.20 -5.56
N TYR A 517 -30.48 0.22 -5.10
CA TYR A 517 -29.47 0.89 -5.91
C TYR A 517 -28.40 -0.06 -6.45
N SER A 518 -28.42 -1.35 -6.09
CA SER A 518 -27.31 -2.29 -6.38
C SER A 518 -26.99 -2.42 -7.86
N ASN A 519 -28.02 -2.34 -8.72
CA ASN A 519 -27.92 -2.48 -10.17
C ASN A 519 -27.94 -1.14 -10.91
N MET A 520 -28.09 -0.02 -10.20
CA MET A 520 -28.10 1.29 -10.83
C MET A 520 -26.69 1.68 -11.28
N THR A 521 -26.62 2.35 -12.43
CA THR A 521 -25.34 2.80 -13.02
C THR A 521 -25.28 4.31 -13.05
N VAL A 522 -24.11 4.86 -12.72
CA VAL A 522 -23.80 6.29 -12.75
C VAL A 522 -22.87 6.58 -13.92
N SER A 523 -23.22 7.55 -14.75
CA SER A 523 -22.34 8.06 -15.81
C SER A 523 -21.37 9.13 -15.27
N TRP A 524 -20.25 9.36 -15.97
CA TRP A 524 -19.37 10.50 -15.65
C TRP A 524 -20.12 11.84 -15.68
N ALA A 525 -21.03 12.00 -16.64
CA ALA A 525 -21.81 13.22 -16.78
C ALA A 525 -22.67 13.48 -15.53
N GLN A 526 -23.40 12.48 -15.06
CA GLN A 526 -24.21 12.58 -13.83
C GLN A 526 -23.35 12.86 -12.59
N PHE A 527 -22.13 12.33 -12.55
CA PHE A 527 -21.25 12.49 -11.40
C PHE A 527 -20.63 13.89 -11.29
N ASN A 528 -20.14 14.46 -12.40
CA ASN A 528 -19.32 15.68 -12.37
C ASN A 528 -19.51 16.64 -13.57
N ARG A 529 -20.55 16.49 -14.39
CA ARG A 529 -20.84 17.43 -15.50
C ARG A 529 -22.23 18.03 -15.42
N GLU A 530 -23.23 17.21 -15.13
CA GLU A 530 -24.61 17.61 -14.94
C GLU A 530 -24.79 18.19 -13.54
N ASN A 531 -25.51 19.31 -13.47
CA ASN A 531 -25.87 19.90 -12.19
C ASN A 531 -26.95 19.07 -11.50
N LEU A 532 -26.88 18.99 -10.17
CA LEU A 532 -27.93 18.35 -9.39
C LEU A 532 -29.26 19.12 -9.54
N PRO A 533 -30.41 18.44 -9.56
CA PRO A 533 -31.71 19.09 -9.67
C PRO A 533 -31.91 20.18 -8.61
N GLY A 534 -32.23 21.39 -9.05
CA GLY A 534 -32.44 22.56 -8.17
C GLY A 534 -31.16 23.30 -7.75
N TRP A 535 -29.97 22.89 -8.22
CA TRP A 535 -28.69 23.48 -7.84
C TRP A 535 -27.83 23.84 -9.06
N ASN A 536 -26.87 24.75 -8.87
CA ASN A 536 -25.92 25.19 -9.90
C ASN A 536 -24.54 24.52 -9.76
N TYR A 537 -24.50 23.32 -9.19
CA TYR A 537 -23.28 22.57 -8.94
C TYR A 537 -23.50 21.07 -9.19
N THR A 538 -22.43 20.34 -9.46
CA THR A 538 -22.42 18.89 -9.70
C THR A 538 -22.38 18.09 -8.40
N PHE A 539 -22.71 16.80 -8.47
CA PHE A 539 -22.62 15.93 -7.29
C PHE A 539 -21.21 15.93 -6.68
N TRP A 540 -20.17 15.78 -7.52
CA TRP A 540 -18.79 15.78 -7.05
C TRP A 540 -18.38 17.11 -6.42
N GLN A 541 -18.76 18.26 -6.99
CA GLN A 541 -18.46 19.58 -6.40
C GLN A 541 -19.02 19.72 -4.97
N TRP A 542 -20.24 19.23 -4.76
CA TRP A 542 -20.85 19.22 -3.43
C TRP A 542 -20.11 18.29 -2.47
N PHE A 543 -19.83 17.06 -2.91
CA PHE A 543 -19.16 16.05 -2.08
C PHE A 543 -17.71 16.44 -1.73
N ASP A 544 -16.98 17.05 -2.67
CA ASP A 544 -15.65 17.60 -2.46
C ASP A 544 -15.66 18.75 -1.45
N GLY A 545 -16.64 19.66 -1.56
CA GLY A 545 -16.84 20.73 -0.58
C GLY A 545 -17.10 20.20 0.85
N VAL A 546 -17.86 19.11 0.97
CA VAL A 546 -18.10 18.41 2.25
C VAL A 546 -16.79 17.85 2.83
N MET A 547 -15.99 17.16 2.01
CA MET A 547 -14.69 16.64 2.45
C MET A 547 -13.75 17.77 2.88
N GLU A 548 -13.72 18.87 2.14
CA GLU A 548 -12.82 20.01 2.41
C GLU A 548 -13.16 20.72 3.73
N VAL A 549 -14.45 20.97 4.02
CA VAL A 549 -14.85 21.59 5.30
C VAL A 549 -14.60 20.65 6.49
N LEU A 550 -14.83 19.35 6.31
CA LEU A 550 -14.53 18.34 7.33
C LEU A 550 -13.04 18.31 7.63
N LYS A 551 -12.21 18.16 6.59
CA LYS A 551 -10.75 18.10 6.69
C LYS A 551 -10.17 19.32 7.39
N LYS A 552 -10.61 20.53 7.02
CA LYS A 552 -10.04 21.78 7.53
C LYS A 552 -10.51 22.16 8.93
N HIS A 553 -11.78 21.96 9.25
CA HIS A 553 -12.38 22.58 10.44
C HIS A 553 -13.08 21.59 11.38
N LEU A 554 -13.53 20.43 10.89
CA LEU A 554 -14.52 19.62 11.62
C LEU A 554 -14.12 18.16 11.86
N LYS A 555 -12.88 17.79 11.53
CA LYS A 555 -12.35 16.43 11.67
C LYS A 555 -12.58 15.82 13.07
N PRO A 556 -12.29 16.49 14.21
CA PRO A 556 -12.54 15.91 15.53
C PRO A 556 -14.03 15.62 15.77
N HIS A 557 -14.90 16.57 15.43
CA HIS A 557 -16.35 16.45 15.57
C HIS A 557 -16.94 15.31 14.72
N TRP A 558 -16.37 15.09 13.52
CA TRP A 558 -16.73 13.94 12.69
C TRP A 558 -16.29 12.62 13.32
N ASN A 559 -15.05 12.53 13.79
CA ASN A 559 -14.53 11.30 14.41
C ASN A 559 -15.33 10.87 15.64
N ASP A 560 -15.76 11.84 16.44
CA ASP A 560 -16.45 11.58 17.71
C ASP A 560 -17.97 11.38 17.54
N GLY A 561 -18.45 11.32 16.29
CA GLY A 561 -19.86 11.08 16.03
C GLY A 561 -20.77 12.26 16.36
N ALA A 562 -20.23 13.48 16.51
CA ALA A 562 -21.02 14.67 16.83
C ALA A 562 -21.78 15.20 15.59
N ILE A 563 -21.24 14.94 14.39
CA ILE A 563 -21.84 15.32 13.12
C ILE A 563 -22.52 14.10 12.50
N LEU A 564 -23.81 14.25 12.20
CA LEU A 564 -24.61 13.25 11.47
C LEU A 564 -24.41 13.40 9.95
N GLY A 565 -24.38 14.65 9.47
CA GLY A 565 -23.86 15.01 8.15
C GLY A 565 -24.82 14.74 7.00
N PHE A 566 -24.87 13.50 6.52
CA PHE A 566 -25.59 13.09 5.31
C PHE A 566 -27.08 12.85 5.58
N VAL A 567 -27.82 13.92 5.82
CA VAL A 567 -29.25 13.89 6.15
C VAL A 567 -29.97 15.00 5.40
N ASN A 568 -31.04 14.66 4.68
CA ASN A 568 -31.82 15.64 3.92
C ASN A 568 -32.77 16.42 4.85
N LYS A 569 -33.36 17.50 4.33
CA LYS A 569 -34.24 18.38 5.12
C LYS A 569 -35.47 17.64 5.69
N GLN A 570 -36.04 16.69 4.95
CA GLN A 570 -37.21 15.91 5.37
C GLN A 570 -36.83 14.91 6.46
N GLN A 571 -35.77 14.13 6.26
CA GLN A 571 -35.23 13.20 7.26
C GLN A 571 -34.88 13.93 8.56
N ALA A 572 -34.24 15.10 8.48
CA ALA A 572 -33.95 15.91 9.66
C ALA A 572 -35.23 16.33 10.41
N HIS A 573 -36.31 16.61 9.68
CA HIS A 573 -37.60 16.92 10.28
C HIS A 573 -38.20 15.70 10.99
N ASP A 574 -38.26 14.56 10.30
CA ASP A 574 -38.84 13.32 10.81
C ASP A 574 -38.07 12.78 12.04
N MET A 575 -36.74 12.97 12.07
CA MET A 575 -35.89 12.58 13.18
C MET A 575 -36.06 13.46 14.43
N LEU A 576 -36.42 14.74 14.24
CA LEU A 576 -36.51 15.71 15.34
C LEU A 576 -37.94 15.92 15.86
N VAL A 577 -38.98 15.69 15.05
CA VAL A 577 -40.39 16.02 15.41
C VAL A 577 -40.84 15.37 16.74
N ASN A 578 -40.43 14.13 16.99
CA ASN A 578 -40.79 13.36 18.18
C ASN A 578 -39.75 13.47 19.31
N LYS A 579 -38.77 14.38 19.21
CA LYS A 579 -37.74 14.60 20.24
C LYS A 579 -38.12 15.74 21.18
N ARG A 580 -37.38 15.87 22.28
CA ARG A 580 -37.53 16.95 23.25
C ARG A 580 -37.08 18.30 22.66
N ASP A 581 -37.62 19.38 23.19
CA ASP A 581 -37.23 20.73 22.76
C ASP A 581 -35.77 21.03 23.05
N GLY A 582 -35.16 21.81 22.15
CA GLY A 582 -33.72 22.07 22.17
C GLY A 582 -32.87 20.92 21.63
N THR A 583 -33.48 19.83 21.13
CA THR A 583 -32.75 18.78 20.40
C THR A 583 -32.38 19.28 19.01
N PHE A 584 -31.12 19.10 18.64
CA PHE A 584 -30.58 19.52 17.35
C PHE A 584 -29.67 18.47 16.71
N LEU A 585 -29.50 18.60 15.39
CA LEU A 585 -28.55 17.80 14.61
C LEU A 585 -27.77 18.69 13.64
N LEU A 586 -26.58 18.20 13.28
CA LEU A 586 -25.70 18.84 12.31
C LEU A 586 -25.76 18.08 10.99
N ARG A 587 -26.13 18.77 9.91
CA ARG A 587 -26.21 18.20 8.56
C ARG A 587 -25.46 19.05 7.54
N PHE A 588 -24.96 18.43 6.48
CA PHE A 588 -24.36 19.13 5.36
C PHE A 588 -25.44 19.89 4.59
N SER A 589 -25.11 21.11 4.19
CA SER A 589 -26.04 21.97 3.47
C SER A 589 -26.11 21.61 1.99
N ASP A 590 -27.32 21.55 1.46
CA ASP A 590 -27.55 21.53 0.01
C ASP A 590 -27.53 22.95 -0.58
N SER A 591 -27.81 23.99 0.21
CA SER A 591 -27.89 25.36 -0.30
C SER A 591 -26.54 26.04 -0.49
N GLU A 592 -25.52 25.61 0.26
CA GLU A 592 -24.18 26.18 0.20
C GLU A 592 -23.13 25.07 0.27
N ILE A 593 -22.27 25.00 -0.76
CA ILE A 593 -21.23 23.98 -0.90
C ILE A 593 -20.24 24.10 0.27
N GLY A 594 -19.94 22.97 0.91
CA GLY A 594 -19.06 22.94 2.09
C GLY A 594 -19.64 23.65 3.31
N GLY A 595 -20.96 23.88 3.35
CA GLY A 595 -21.66 24.44 4.49
C GLY A 595 -22.20 23.36 5.44
N ILE A 596 -22.26 23.67 6.74
CA ILE A 596 -23.01 22.89 7.73
C ILE A 596 -24.18 23.71 8.26
N THR A 597 -25.36 23.09 8.28
CA THR A 597 -26.57 23.66 8.87
C THR A 597 -26.92 22.97 10.18
N ILE A 598 -27.40 23.76 11.13
CA ILE A 598 -27.97 23.29 12.38
C ILE A 598 -29.49 23.23 12.21
N ALA A 599 -30.07 22.04 12.36
CA ALA A 599 -31.52 21.85 12.44
C ALA A 599 -31.89 21.57 13.90
N TRP A 600 -32.89 22.26 14.45
CA TRP A 600 -33.34 22.05 15.82
C TRP A 600 -34.86 22.11 15.94
N LYS A 601 -35.38 21.40 16.95
CA LYS A 601 -36.79 21.45 17.35
C LYS A 601 -37.02 22.48 18.44
N PHE A 602 -38.11 23.24 18.30
CA PHE A 602 -38.67 24.11 19.33
C PHE A 602 -40.19 24.22 19.13
N GLU A 603 -41.00 24.03 20.18
CA GLU A 603 -42.46 24.16 20.06
C GLU A 603 -42.89 25.64 19.99
N LEU A 604 -43.37 26.05 18.82
CA LEU A 604 -44.12 27.30 18.59
C LEU A 604 -45.41 26.97 17.82
N PRO A 605 -46.49 27.76 17.96
CA PRO A 605 -47.84 27.40 17.50
C PRO A 605 -48.00 27.09 16.01
N ASP A 606 -47.06 27.48 15.15
CA ASP A 606 -47.20 27.39 13.69
C ASP A 606 -46.04 26.68 12.98
N ARG A 607 -44.90 26.38 13.65
CA ARG A 607 -43.73 25.71 13.04
C ARG A 607 -42.89 24.96 14.06
N ALA A 608 -42.73 23.65 13.87
CA ALA A 608 -42.03 22.75 14.80
C ALA A 608 -40.49 22.64 14.57
N LEU A 609 -39.94 23.17 13.47
CA LEU A 609 -38.54 22.93 13.10
C LEU A 609 -37.87 24.15 12.46
N TRP A 610 -36.70 24.50 12.98
CA TRP A 610 -35.89 25.60 12.50
C TRP A 610 -34.55 25.11 11.93
N ASN A 611 -34.07 25.79 10.88
CA ASN A 611 -32.76 25.54 10.27
C ASN A 611 -32.00 26.87 10.22
N LEU A 612 -30.77 26.89 10.74
CA LEU A 612 -29.92 28.08 10.62
C LEU A 612 -29.33 28.19 9.22
N MET A 613 -28.94 29.40 8.82
CA MET A 613 -28.13 29.60 7.63
C MET A 613 -26.87 28.72 7.73
N PRO A 614 -26.44 28.06 6.64
CA PRO A 614 -25.25 27.22 6.67
C PRO A 614 -24.01 28.02 7.10
N PHE A 615 -23.19 27.41 7.95
CA PHE A 615 -21.86 27.91 8.27
C PHE A 615 -20.83 27.30 7.33
N THR A 616 -19.99 28.14 6.74
CA THR A 616 -18.95 27.76 5.79
C THR A 616 -17.56 27.79 6.43
N ALA A 617 -16.55 27.36 5.68
CA ALA A 617 -15.14 27.52 6.06
C ALA A 617 -14.76 28.97 6.44
N ARG A 618 -15.41 29.98 5.84
CA ARG A 618 -15.19 31.40 6.22
C ARG A 618 -15.64 31.67 7.64
N ASP A 619 -16.82 31.15 8.01
CA ASP A 619 -17.40 31.32 9.33
C ASP A 619 -16.58 30.61 10.41
N PHE A 620 -16.11 29.39 10.09
CA PHE A 620 -15.27 28.58 10.98
C PHE A 620 -13.86 29.14 11.16
N SER A 621 -13.37 29.93 10.19
CA SER A 621 -12.09 30.64 10.32
C SER A 621 -12.18 31.82 11.29
N VAL A 622 -13.36 32.44 11.40
CA VAL A 622 -13.61 33.52 12.38
C VAL A 622 -13.85 32.95 13.77
N ARG A 623 -14.68 31.90 13.87
CA ARG A 623 -15.02 31.27 15.14
C ARG A 623 -15.42 29.81 14.95
N SER A 624 -14.91 28.94 15.82
CA SER A 624 -15.10 27.49 15.71
C SER A 624 -16.58 27.09 15.77
N LEU A 625 -16.90 25.91 15.20
CA LEU A 625 -18.25 25.36 15.28
C LEU A 625 -18.69 25.14 16.74
N ALA A 626 -17.79 24.63 17.59
CA ALA A 626 -18.09 24.36 18.99
C ALA A 626 -18.45 25.65 19.73
N ASP A 627 -17.63 26.70 19.60
CA ASP A 627 -17.90 27.98 20.28
C ASP A 627 -19.24 28.60 19.82
N ARG A 628 -19.54 28.52 18.51
CA ARG A 628 -20.83 28.98 17.97
C ARG A 628 -22.00 28.18 18.54
N LEU A 629 -21.86 26.87 18.71
CA LEU A 629 -22.88 26.03 19.38
C LEU A 629 -22.99 26.36 20.87
N GLY A 630 -21.87 26.70 21.52
CA GLY A 630 -21.82 27.16 22.90
C GLY A 630 -22.66 28.40 23.14
N ASP A 631 -22.53 29.41 22.26
CA ASP A 631 -23.27 30.68 22.35
C ASP A 631 -24.80 30.52 22.21
N LEU A 632 -25.26 29.45 21.56
CA LEU A 632 -26.68 29.20 21.31
C LEU A 632 -27.30 28.43 22.48
N ASN A 633 -27.78 29.17 23.48
CA ASN A 633 -28.35 28.60 24.71
C ASN A 633 -29.63 27.78 24.50
N TYR A 634 -30.35 28.00 23.40
CA TYR A 634 -31.54 27.22 23.05
C TYR A 634 -31.22 25.84 22.46
N LEU A 635 -29.95 25.55 22.15
CA LEU A 635 -29.47 24.24 21.74
C LEU A 635 -28.99 23.48 22.97
N ILE A 636 -29.68 22.40 23.32
CA ILE A 636 -29.51 21.70 24.61
C ILE A 636 -29.03 20.27 24.39
N PHE A 637 -29.59 19.56 23.40
CA PHE A 637 -29.29 18.14 23.18
C PHE A 637 -28.86 17.86 21.75
N VAL A 638 -27.74 17.19 21.58
CA VAL A 638 -27.28 16.65 20.30
C VAL A 638 -28.01 15.34 20.04
N PHE A 639 -28.60 15.20 18.86
CA PHE A 639 -29.27 13.97 18.44
C PHE A 639 -28.34 12.73 18.62
N PRO A 640 -28.87 11.59 19.10
CA PRO A 640 -30.26 11.35 19.49
C PRO A 640 -30.67 12.05 20.80
N ASP A 641 -29.86 11.96 21.86
CA ASP A 641 -30.24 12.45 23.21
C ASP A 641 -29.02 12.78 24.11
N ARG A 642 -27.91 13.24 23.54
CA ARG A 642 -26.69 13.59 24.30
C ARG A 642 -26.69 15.08 24.71
N PRO A 643 -26.37 15.46 25.95
CA PRO A 643 -26.17 16.86 26.34
C PRO A 643 -25.15 17.58 25.45
N LYS A 644 -25.42 18.84 25.08
CA LYS A 644 -24.52 19.67 24.26
C LYS A 644 -23.10 19.72 24.83
N ASP A 645 -23.00 19.98 26.13
CA ASP A 645 -21.70 20.16 26.79
C ASP A 645 -20.93 18.83 26.88
N GLU A 646 -21.59 17.68 26.99
CA GLU A 646 -20.91 16.37 26.95
C GLU A 646 -20.18 16.17 25.60
N VAL A 647 -20.80 16.63 24.50
CA VAL A 647 -20.29 16.43 23.15
C VAL A 647 -19.26 17.51 22.76
N PHE A 648 -19.52 18.77 23.11
CA PHE A 648 -18.76 19.91 22.58
C PHE A 648 -17.85 20.63 23.57
N SER A 649 -17.98 20.43 24.89
CA SER A 649 -17.20 21.18 25.89
C SER A 649 -15.69 21.09 25.70
N LYS A 650 -15.19 19.90 25.33
CA LYS A 650 -13.78 19.65 25.03
C LYS A 650 -13.21 20.47 23.86
N TYR A 651 -14.07 21.09 23.05
CA TYR A 651 -13.68 21.91 21.90
C TYR A 651 -13.94 23.40 22.12
N TYR A 652 -14.48 23.80 23.27
CA TYR A 652 -14.68 25.22 23.57
C TYR A 652 -13.34 25.91 23.80
N THR A 653 -13.22 27.11 23.24
CA THR A 653 -12.08 27.98 23.48
C THR A 653 -12.16 28.49 24.93
N PRO A 654 -11.18 28.19 25.80
CA PRO A 654 -11.23 28.65 27.19
C PRO A 654 -11.16 30.17 27.24
N VAL A 655 -12.08 30.77 27.98
CA VAL A 655 -12.05 32.20 28.27
C VAL A 655 -10.94 32.43 29.30
N LEU A 656 -9.89 33.16 28.93
CA LEU A 656 -8.94 33.71 29.90
C LEU A 656 -9.66 34.77 30.73
N CYS A 657 -10.29 34.36 31.84
CA CYS A 657 -10.74 35.32 32.85
C CYS A 657 -9.51 35.90 33.55
N ASN A 658 -9.27 37.20 33.39
CA ASN A 658 -8.34 37.94 34.25
C ASN A 658 -8.74 37.72 35.72
N PRO A 659 -7.81 37.35 36.62
CA PRO A 659 -8.12 37.22 38.03
C PRO A 659 -8.50 38.60 38.59
N CYS A 660 -9.61 38.66 39.32
CA CYS A 660 -10.06 39.84 40.06
C CYS A 660 -8.91 40.44 40.89
N GLU A 661 -8.55 41.69 40.61
CA GLU A 661 -7.64 42.47 41.43
C GLU A 661 -8.28 42.76 42.80
N PHE A 662 -7.78 42.10 43.85
CA PHE A 662 -7.81 42.66 45.20
C PHE A 662 -6.71 43.72 45.28
N VAL A 663 -7.09 44.99 45.25
CA VAL A 663 -6.16 46.12 45.43
C VAL A 663 -6.03 46.44 46.92
N THR A 664 -4.85 46.20 47.50
CA THR A 664 -4.38 46.95 48.68
C THR A 664 -3.66 48.21 48.20
N SER A 665 -4.12 49.34 48.71
CA SER A 665 -3.62 50.69 48.48
C SER A 665 -2.20 50.89 49.01
N ASP A 666 -1.31 51.51 48.20
CA ASP A 666 -0.40 52.56 48.68
C ASP A 666 0.27 53.37 47.52
N VAL A 667 0.02 54.69 47.59
CA VAL A 667 0.86 55.89 47.30
C VAL A 667 1.72 56.01 46.00
N MET A 668 1.37 57.03 45.20
CA MET A 668 2.01 57.67 44.01
C MET A 668 3.40 58.35 44.27
N PRO A 669 4.23 58.87 43.30
CA PRO A 669 3.84 59.67 42.09
C PRO A 669 4.82 59.58 40.85
N PRO A 670 4.90 60.55 39.89
CA PRO A 670 4.25 60.46 38.57
C PRO A 670 5.18 60.62 37.34
N SER A 671 4.82 60.07 36.18
CA SER A 671 5.38 60.52 34.88
C SER A 671 4.50 60.19 33.65
N THR A 672 3.94 61.27 33.09
CA THR A 672 3.85 61.66 31.67
C THR A 672 3.31 60.69 30.60
N TYR A 673 2.02 60.89 30.29
CA TYR A 673 1.39 61.06 28.96
C TYR A 673 1.92 60.28 27.74
N MET A 674 1.09 59.35 27.22
CA MET A 674 0.82 59.16 25.78
C MET A 674 -0.58 58.56 25.60
N ASP A 675 -1.38 59.21 24.75
CA ASP A 675 -2.76 58.91 24.39
C ASP A 675 -2.97 57.46 23.90
N GLN A 676 -3.92 56.74 24.50
CA GLN A 676 -4.54 55.56 23.91
C GLN A 676 -6.01 55.86 23.57
N ALA A 677 -6.33 55.69 22.30
CA ALA A 677 -7.68 55.71 21.73
C ALA A 677 -8.57 54.60 22.34
N PRO A 678 -9.90 54.79 22.35
CA PRO A 678 -10.81 54.00 23.19
C PRO A 678 -10.98 52.56 22.72
N SER A 679 -11.11 51.66 23.71
CA SER A 679 -11.51 50.26 23.53
C SER A 679 -12.91 50.16 22.87
N PRO A 680 -13.12 49.25 21.90
CA PRO A 680 -14.44 49.03 21.34
C PRO A 680 -15.33 48.31 22.37
N ALA A 681 -16.52 48.89 22.57
CA ALA A 681 -17.54 48.42 23.48
C ALA A 681 -18.04 47.00 23.15
N VAL A 682 -18.46 46.30 24.20
CA VAL A 682 -19.19 45.03 24.18
C VAL A 682 -20.38 45.15 23.22
N CYS A 683 -20.32 44.47 22.09
CA CYS A 683 -21.40 44.45 21.12
C CYS A 683 -22.46 43.44 21.56
N THR A 684 -23.69 43.94 21.69
CA THR A 684 -24.93 43.24 22.01
C THR A 684 -25.28 42.14 21.01
N GLN A 685 -25.91 41.07 21.51
CA GLN A 685 -26.58 39.94 20.84
C GLN A 685 -26.63 39.97 19.30
N SER A 686 -25.91 39.04 18.67
CA SER A 686 -26.00 38.80 17.22
C SER A 686 -27.28 38.06 16.87
N HIS A 687 -28.24 38.74 16.23
CA HIS A 687 -29.38 38.09 15.59
C HIS A 687 -28.90 37.22 14.42
N TYR A 688 -28.93 35.90 14.56
CA TYR A 688 -28.75 34.97 13.44
C TYR A 688 -30.00 35.03 12.55
N ASN A 689 -29.81 35.29 11.25
CA ASN A 689 -30.91 35.36 10.28
C ASN A 689 -31.55 33.97 10.08
N LEU A 690 -32.87 33.90 10.31
CA LEU A 690 -33.73 32.71 10.11
C LEU A 690 -34.37 32.78 8.72
N TYR A 691 -34.52 31.64 8.02
CA TYR A 691 -35.25 31.58 6.75
C TYR A 691 -36.54 30.77 6.85
N GLN A 692 -37.59 31.23 6.14
CA GLN A 692 -38.89 30.57 6.06
C GLN A 692 -38.94 29.47 4.98
N GLN A 693 -39.76 28.44 5.23
CA GLN A 693 -40.16 27.44 4.23
C GLN A 693 -40.72 28.11 2.97
N LYS A 694 -40.08 27.84 1.83
CA LYS A 694 -40.79 27.57 0.57
C LYS A 694 -40.69 26.08 0.30
#